data_AF-A0A6M8EFY4-F1
#
_entry.id   AF-A0A6M8EFY4-F1
#
_cell.length_a   1.000
_cell.length_b   1.000
_cell.length_c   1.000
_cell.angle_alpha   90.00
_cell.angle_beta   90.00
_cell.angle_gamma   90.00
#
_symmetry.space_group_name_H-M   'P 1'
#
loop_
_entity.id
_entity.type
_entity.pdbx_description
1 polymer ?
#
loop_
_entity_poly.entity_id
_entity_poly.type
_entity_poly.pdbx_seq_one_letter_code
_entity_poly.pdbx_strand_id
1 'polypeptide(L)'
;MNEEYTTKEIFELRKNKRLSDAYKIALQLFNKDPNDEWTQKAYAWVLIDIIKVESTKNPDLAKNFFNKLNAINFVTIDDILFKQIDLLKPKLDSSYAQIQQAEQLSKNGKYQESLNIFQKIKQSGNLSINNHESYGWILYRYVKAFGNTLTIDAFKKILFEYLNLKNERPSLLHSMILQIAVHYAATHKDFDIFRFFQIWNPKFLQIDDLKKQYHEGKEFPSLITRLIKVIINNQTTFDINYLIHEIGNENLIIESIRETFFWKIFQAHKDNQINSLWSSLTYYVKSYSNLGPSHWHSEILKLAERYMVEDNQWRFYDFIKNWNIQNFTDNDWKEEINGEYTNKPLALKSLKKLFEIIKSSNKVYEDIGWIINLYQYALKKLDNDIWLLREYAILINKANKIDEAINIYKNIILELSDQSYAWHEFANIIKSKNIDMSISMLCKAITIQSNEDFLGEIRLDLAELLLENNLFNEALIELTKYKKHREEKGWKTPERFQILFSKVSNIEHLSSDNKSFYQSSKVIAEGYILSNIPTNTVILIDTFKNKEGKEILVFTNFKDIEFVTNRKKNPLLNNARKNDVFEVKLRYNKVNQRYLVLKIDKSIVNIDSLIDNALEEIAIVDHINSQKQLFHYVVNSKQEGIVYFEQTDLRPNIGDFIKIKYYMSNDKRNGKSKINILKIKLTNETKSSLIKSIVGKLELKYKNGNLTYDYDQIIDIGNNIDIKKPDFAFIDDYYVPEYLLEKNNITSNINVKVQILFNGEKWKIFKLEVL
;
A
#
# COMPACT_ATOMS: atom_id res chain seq x y z
N MET A 1 9.65 -74.68 -61.28
CA MET A 1 10.35 -73.62 -60.53
C MET A 1 9.35 -72.50 -60.31
N ASN A 2 8.81 -72.39 -59.09
CA ASN A 2 7.99 -71.24 -58.72
C ASN A 2 8.96 -70.11 -58.38
N GLU A 3 9.01 -69.06 -59.19
CA GLU A 3 9.73 -67.83 -58.83
C GLU A 3 9.15 -67.30 -57.52
N GLU A 4 10.01 -67.20 -56.51
CA GLU A 4 9.63 -66.70 -55.19
C GLU A 4 9.70 -65.17 -55.23
N TYR A 5 8.58 -64.53 -55.55
CA TYR A 5 8.52 -63.07 -55.67
C TYR A 5 8.83 -62.37 -54.34
N THR A 6 9.61 -61.29 -54.39
CA THR A 6 10.02 -60.53 -53.19
C THR A 6 9.42 -59.13 -53.15
N THR A 7 9.32 -58.54 -51.96
CA THR A 7 8.87 -57.14 -51.80
C THR A 7 9.78 -56.16 -52.57
N LYS A 8 11.08 -56.46 -52.68
CA LYS A 8 12.06 -55.68 -53.44
C LYS A 8 11.69 -55.56 -54.93
N GLU A 9 11.26 -56.65 -55.56
CA GLU A 9 10.81 -56.66 -56.95
C GLU A 9 9.55 -55.80 -57.16
N ILE A 10 8.62 -55.80 -56.20
CA ILE A 10 7.43 -54.93 -56.22
C ILE A 10 7.84 -53.45 -56.22
N PHE A 11 8.78 -53.06 -55.35
CA PHE A 11 9.28 -51.69 -55.29
C PHE A 11 10.02 -51.29 -56.58
N GLU A 12 10.79 -52.19 -57.20
CA GLU A 12 11.46 -51.94 -58.49
C GLU A 12 10.46 -51.75 -59.64
N LEU A 13 9.43 -52.61 -59.73
CA LEU A 13 8.38 -52.47 -60.73
C LEU A 13 7.59 -51.17 -60.57
N ARG A 14 7.31 -50.77 -59.32
CA ARG A 14 6.67 -49.49 -59.01
C ARG A 14 7.53 -48.30 -59.45
N LYS A 15 8.83 -48.32 -59.15
CA LYS A 15 9.79 -47.28 -59.58
C LYS A 15 9.87 -47.17 -61.11
N ASN A 16 9.73 -48.29 -61.82
CA ASN A 16 9.69 -48.36 -63.28
C ASN A 16 8.30 -48.09 -63.89
N LYS A 17 7.31 -47.65 -63.11
CA LYS A 17 5.92 -47.35 -63.52
C LYS A 17 5.16 -48.54 -64.14
N ARG A 18 5.61 -49.78 -63.91
CA ARG A 18 4.94 -51.01 -64.36
C ARG A 18 3.88 -51.45 -63.33
N LEU A 19 2.87 -50.60 -63.12
CA LEU A 19 1.92 -50.74 -62.02
C LEU A 19 1.02 -51.99 -62.13
N SER A 20 0.69 -52.46 -63.34
CA SER A 20 -0.10 -53.68 -63.55
C SER A 20 0.62 -54.93 -63.05
N ASP A 21 1.92 -55.01 -63.34
CA ASP A 21 2.76 -56.15 -62.97
C ASP A 21 3.07 -56.10 -61.47
N ALA A 22 3.38 -54.90 -60.96
CA ALA A 22 3.55 -54.66 -59.54
C ALA A 22 2.29 -55.04 -58.74
N TYR A 23 1.09 -54.72 -59.24
CA TYR A 23 -0.17 -55.06 -58.57
C TYR A 23 -0.43 -56.57 -58.50
N LYS A 24 -0.20 -57.28 -59.61
CA LYS A 24 -0.37 -58.74 -59.65
C LYS A 24 0.52 -59.42 -58.63
N ILE A 25 1.80 -59.06 -58.62
CA ILE A 25 2.79 -59.64 -57.70
C ILE A 25 2.48 -59.23 -56.25
N ALA A 26 2.19 -57.96 -56.00
CA ALA A 26 1.87 -57.48 -54.66
C ALA A 26 0.60 -58.10 -54.09
N LEU A 27 -0.44 -58.31 -54.90
CA LEU A 27 -1.67 -58.99 -54.48
C LEU A 27 -1.42 -60.48 -54.19
N GLN A 28 -0.63 -61.17 -55.02
CA GLN A 28 -0.25 -62.57 -54.77
C GLN A 28 0.54 -62.70 -53.46
N LEU A 29 1.50 -61.81 -53.23
CA LEU A 29 2.30 -61.81 -52.01
C LEU A 29 1.44 -61.50 -50.78
N PHE A 30 0.57 -60.49 -50.86
CA PHE A 30 -0.36 -60.13 -49.79
C PHE A 30 -1.36 -61.24 -49.46
N ASN A 31 -1.83 -62.00 -50.46
CA ASN A 31 -2.71 -63.16 -50.20
C ASN A 31 -1.96 -64.34 -49.57
N LYS A 32 -0.65 -64.49 -49.82
CA LYS A 32 0.19 -65.55 -49.24
C LYS A 32 0.57 -65.21 -47.79
N ASP A 33 0.89 -63.96 -47.50
CA ASP A 33 1.28 -63.49 -46.18
C ASP A 33 0.69 -62.10 -45.86
N PRO A 34 -0.60 -62.04 -45.47
CA PRO A 34 -1.31 -60.76 -45.25
C PRO A 34 -0.88 -60.02 -43.99
N ASN A 35 -0.11 -60.65 -43.09
CA ASN A 35 0.30 -60.09 -41.81
C ASN A 35 1.78 -59.63 -41.79
N ASP A 36 2.53 -59.85 -42.87
CA ASP A 36 3.90 -59.33 -42.99
C ASP A 36 3.92 -57.83 -43.30
N GLU A 37 4.64 -57.06 -42.49
CA GLU A 37 4.73 -55.60 -42.58
C GLU A 37 5.19 -55.12 -43.97
N TRP A 38 6.23 -55.75 -44.52
CA TRP A 38 6.81 -55.34 -45.80
C TRP A 38 5.87 -55.65 -46.96
N THR A 39 5.17 -56.78 -46.88
CA THR A 39 4.14 -57.20 -47.84
C THR A 39 2.94 -56.24 -47.82
N GLN A 40 2.45 -55.87 -46.64
CA GLN A 40 1.39 -54.87 -46.49
C GLN A 40 1.81 -53.50 -47.06
N LYS A 41 3.02 -53.02 -46.73
CA LYS A 41 3.56 -51.75 -47.26
C LYS A 41 3.73 -51.79 -48.78
N ALA A 42 4.30 -52.87 -49.31
CA ALA A 42 4.49 -53.03 -50.76
C ALA A 42 3.14 -52.97 -51.49
N TYR A 43 2.12 -53.70 -51.00
CA TYR A 43 0.77 -53.68 -51.55
C TYR A 43 0.11 -52.30 -51.44
N ALA A 44 0.17 -51.66 -50.27
CA ALA A 44 -0.40 -50.34 -50.04
C ALA A 44 0.19 -49.27 -50.95
N TRP A 45 1.51 -49.24 -51.15
CA TRP A 45 2.14 -48.26 -52.04
C TRP A 45 1.81 -48.49 -53.52
N VAL A 46 1.67 -49.74 -53.97
CA VAL A 46 1.19 -50.02 -55.33
C VAL A 46 -0.25 -49.52 -55.51
N LEU A 47 -1.12 -49.79 -54.53
CA LEU A 47 -2.49 -49.27 -54.53
C LEU A 47 -2.52 -47.73 -54.57
N ILE A 48 -1.71 -47.05 -53.76
CA ILE A 48 -1.59 -45.58 -53.75
C ILE A 48 -1.22 -45.04 -55.14
N ASP A 49 -0.22 -45.63 -55.81
CA ASP A 49 0.22 -45.16 -57.11
C ASP A 49 -0.82 -45.43 -58.20
N ILE A 50 -1.54 -46.56 -58.13
CA ILE A 50 -2.69 -46.84 -59.01
C ILE A 50 -3.80 -45.81 -58.77
N ILE A 51 -4.17 -45.55 -57.52
CA ILE A 51 -5.23 -44.58 -57.17
C ILE A 51 -4.86 -43.18 -57.67
N LYS A 52 -3.58 -42.76 -57.57
CA LYS A 52 -3.10 -41.49 -58.12
C LYS A 52 -3.32 -41.39 -59.64
N VAL A 53 -3.01 -42.46 -60.38
CA VAL A 53 -3.21 -42.48 -61.84
C VAL A 53 -4.70 -42.51 -62.18
N GLU A 54 -5.45 -43.40 -61.55
CA GLU A 54 -6.85 -43.67 -61.90
C GLU A 54 -7.79 -42.57 -61.41
N SER A 55 -7.44 -41.80 -60.37
CA SER A 55 -8.21 -40.63 -59.94
C SER A 55 -8.38 -39.57 -61.03
N THR A 56 -7.52 -39.57 -62.06
CA THR A 56 -7.63 -38.67 -63.23
C THR A 56 -8.25 -39.32 -64.46
N LYS A 57 -8.36 -40.65 -64.51
CA LYS A 57 -8.84 -41.43 -65.67
C LYS A 57 -10.20 -42.07 -65.45
N ASN A 58 -10.34 -42.79 -64.33
CA ASN A 58 -11.54 -43.54 -63.97
C ASN A 58 -11.74 -43.48 -62.43
N PRO A 59 -12.50 -42.48 -61.94
CA PRO A 59 -12.73 -42.28 -60.50
C PRO A 59 -13.39 -43.46 -59.79
N ASP A 60 -14.27 -44.21 -60.45
CA ASP A 60 -14.94 -45.36 -59.84
C ASP A 60 -13.96 -46.53 -59.63
N LEU A 61 -13.06 -46.72 -60.58
CA LEU A 61 -11.98 -47.69 -60.46
C LEU A 61 -10.98 -47.26 -59.38
N ALA A 62 -10.67 -45.97 -59.28
CA ALA A 62 -9.86 -45.42 -58.18
C ALA A 62 -10.51 -45.64 -56.80
N LYS A 63 -11.84 -45.45 -56.67
CA LYS A 63 -12.60 -45.76 -55.43
C LYS A 63 -12.51 -47.24 -55.07
N ASN A 64 -12.63 -48.14 -56.06
CA ASN A 64 -12.50 -49.58 -55.82
C ASN A 64 -11.11 -49.95 -55.27
N PHE A 65 -10.04 -49.36 -55.81
CA PHE A 65 -8.69 -49.57 -55.28
C PHE A 65 -8.49 -48.91 -53.91
N PHE A 66 -9.12 -47.77 -53.66
CA PHE A 66 -9.08 -47.12 -52.34
C PHE A 66 -9.81 -47.94 -51.26
N ASN A 67 -10.92 -48.59 -51.61
CA ASN A 67 -11.60 -49.52 -50.69
C ASN A 67 -10.70 -50.71 -50.35
N LYS A 68 -9.94 -51.23 -51.32
CA LYS A 68 -8.93 -52.28 -51.08
C LYS A 68 -7.81 -51.77 -50.17
N LEU A 69 -7.36 -50.52 -50.36
CA LEU A 69 -6.33 -49.89 -49.54
C LEU A 69 -6.79 -49.71 -48.08
N ASN A 70 -8.03 -49.26 -47.87
CA ASN A 70 -8.60 -49.11 -46.52
C ASN A 70 -8.90 -50.44 -45.83
N ALA A 71 -9.07 -51.53 -46.58
CA ALA A 71 -9.30 -52.86 -46.03
C ALA A 71 -8.03 -53.53 -45.48
N ILE A 72 -6.85 -52.95 -45.71
CA ILE A 72 -5.58 -53.47 -45.17
C ILE A 72 -5.54 -53.21 -43.67
N ASN A 73 -5.42 -54.29 -42.88
CA ASN A 73 -5.21 -54.20 -41.43
C ASN A 73 -3.71 -54.10 -41.12
N PHE A 74 -3.18 -52.88 -41.13
CA PHE A 74 -1.74 -52.66 -40.96
C PHE A 74 -1.23 -53.14 -39.59
N VAL A 75 -0.19 -53.99 -39.59
CA VAL A 75 0.45 -54.47 -38.34
C VAL A 75 1.30 -53.40 -37.64
N THR A 76 1.70 -52.34 -38.35
CA THR A 76 2.50 -51.22 -37.82
C THR A 76 1.98 -49.87 -38.31
N ILE A 77 2.12 -48.82 -37.50
CA ILE A 77 1.78 -47.45 -37.90
C ILE A 77 2.92 -46.84 -38.72
N ASP A 78 2.63 -46.40 -39.95
CA ASP A 78 3.57 -45.69 -40.83
C ASP A 78 3.00 -44.30 -41.17
N ASP A 79 3.53 -43.26 -40.51
CA ASP A 79 3.02 -41.89 -40.63
C ASP A 79 3.05 -41.35 -42.07
N ILE A 80 4.03 -41.77 -42.89
CA ILE A 80 4.14 -41.31 -44.27
C ILE A 80 3.05 -41.96 -45.12
N LEU A 81 2.81 -43.25 -44.92
CA LEU A 81 1.76 -43.99 -45.61
C LEU A 81 0.37 -43.45 -45.27
N PHE A 82 0.07 -43.28 -43.98
CA PHE A 82 -1.22 -42.74 -43.54
C PHE A 82 -1.46 -41.31 -44.07
N LYS A 83 -0.44 -40.45 -44.06
CA LYS A 83 -0.52 -39.13 -44.71
C LYS A 83 -0.86 -39.22 -46.19
N GLN A 84 -0.31 -40.19 -46.93
CA GLN A 84 -0.66 -40.37 -48.34
C GLN A 84 -2.09 -40.87 -48.53
N ILE A 85 -2.57 -41.78 -47.69
CA ILE A 85 -3.97 -42.26 -47.70
C ILE A 85 -4.93 -41.09 -47.49
N ASP A 86 -4.64 -40.22 -46.51
CA ASP A 86 -5.46 -39.04 -46.22
C ASP A 86 -5.47 -38.03 -47.37
N LEU A 87 -4.33 -37.83 -48.05
CA LEU A 87 -4.25 -36.97 -49.24
C LEU A 87 -5.05 -37.49 -50.44
N LEU A 88 -5.36 -38.79 -50.48
CA LEU A 88 -6.14 -39.41 -51.57
C LEU A 88 -7.65 -39.32 -51.35
N LYS A 89 -8.12 -39.34 -50.10
CA LYS A 89 -9.56 -39.26 -49.75
C LYS A 89 -10.33 -38.16 -50.51
N PRO A 90 -9.89 -36.88 -50.54
CA PRO A 90 -10.63 -35.83 -51.23
C PRO A 90 -10.60 -35.98 -52.76
N LYS A 91 -9.56 -36.59 -53.33
CA LYS A 91 -9.42 -36.78 -54.79
C LYS A 91 -10.43 -37.76 -55.39
N LEU A 92 -11.06 -38.56 -54.54
CA LEU A 92 -12.06 -39.57 -54.90
C LEU A 92 -13.49 -39.03 -54.84
N ASP A 93 -13.66 -37.77 -54.42
CA ASP A 93 -14.94 -37.08 -54.44
C ASP A 93 -15.35 -36.77 -55.89
N SER A 94 -16.61 -37.06 -56.23
CA SER A 94 -17.19 -36.73 -57.56
C SER A 94 -17.12 -35.24 -57.88
N SER A 95 -17.07 -34.38 -56.87
CA SER A 95 -16.97 -32.92 -57.02
C SER A 95 -15.55 -32.38 -56.85
N TYR A 96 -14.51 -33.23 -56.73
CA TYR A 96 -13.13 -32.80 -56.45
C TYR A 96 -12.61 -31.75 -57.44
N ALA A 97 -12.81 -31.94 -58.75
CA ALA A 97 -12.36 -31.00 -59.77
C ALA A 97 -13.05 -29.63 -59.64
N GLN A 98 -14.35 -29.61 -59.34
CA GLN A 98 -15.13 -28.39 -59.13
C GLN A 98 -14.71 -27.67 -57.84
N ILE A 99 -14.38 -28.41 -56.79
CA ILE A 99 -13.86 -27.87 -55.52
C ILE A 99 -12.50 -27.20 -55.74
N GLN A 100 -11.57 -27.87 -56.42
CA GLN A 100 -10.27 -27.30 -56.75
C GLN A 100 -10.40 -26.03 -57.60
N GLN A 101 -11.31 -26.03 -58.58
CA GLN A 101 -11.64 -24.85 -59.36
C GLN A 101 -12.17 -23.71 -58.46
N ALA A 102 -13.10 -24.00 -57.56
CA ALA A 102 -13.66 -23.01 -56.65
C ALA A 102 -12.59 -22.44 -55.70
N GLU A 103 -11.68 -23.26 -55.19
CA GLU A 103 -10.56 -22.79 -54.36
C GLU A 103 -9.60 -21.88 -55.12
N GLN A 104 -9.27 -22.21 -56.38
CA GLN A 104 -8.44 -21.35 -57.23
C GLN A 104 -9.12 -20.01 -57.52
N LEU A 105 -10.41 -20.03 -57.86
CA LEU A 105 -11.20 -18.82 -58.05
C LEU A 105 -11.21 -17.95 -56.77
N SER A 106 -11.38 -18.58 -55.61
CA SER A 106 -11.32 -17.91 -54.31
C SER A 106 -9.96 -17.25 -54.07
N LYS A 107 -8.86 -17.94 -54.34
CA LYS A 107 -7.49 -17.42 -54.20
C LYS A 107 -7.20 -16.27 -55.17
N ASN A 108 -7.83 -16.29 -56.35
CA ASN A 108 -7.67 -15.26 -57.39
C ASN A 108 -8.65 -14.08 -57.25
N GLY A 109 -9.33 -13.95 -56.11
CA GLY A 109 -10.25 -12.83 -55.84
C GLY A 109 -11.63 -12.94 -56.48
N LYS A 110 -11.93 -14.04 -57.18
CA LYS A 110 -13.23 -14.31 -57.81
C LYS A 110 -14.19 -14.98 -56.83
N TYR A 111 -14.50 -14.29 -55.73
CA TYR A 111 -15.20 -14.89 -54.58
C TYR A 111 -16.66 -15.29 -54.89
N GLN A 112 -17.40 -14.51 -55.68
CA GLN A 112 -18.80 -14.85 -56.03
C GLN A 112 -18.87 -16.11 -56.91
N GLU A 113 -18.01 -16.21 -57.92
CA GLU A 113 -17.94 -17.40 -58.80
C GLU A 113 -17.59 -18.65 -57.99
N SER A 114 -16.61 -18.53 -57.09
CA SER A 114 -16.22 -19.59 -56.16
C SER A 114 -17.38 -20.05 -55.26
N LEU A 115 -18.11 -19.10 -54.66
CA LEU A 115 -19.26 -19.37 -53.80
C LEU A 115 -20.39 -20.07 -54.58
N ASN A 116 -20.68 -19.61 -55.81
CA ASN A 116 -21.71 -20.20 -56.66
C ASN A 116 -21.44 -21.68 -56.98
N ILE A 117 -20.17 -22.08 -57.14
CA ILE A 117 -19.80 -23.48 -57.36
C ILE A 117 -20.17 -24.33 -56.14
N PHE A 118 -19.80 -23.91 -54.93
CA PHE A 118 -20.14 -24.65 -53.72
C PHE A 118 -21.65 -24.70 -53.45
N GLN A 119 -22.39 -23.63 -53.76
CA GLN A 119 -23.85 -23.63 -53.66
C GLN A 119 -24.49 -24.67 -54.60
N LYS A 120 -23.98 -24.82 -55.83
CA LYS A 120 -24.43 -25.86 -56.78
C LYS A 120 -24.10 -27.27 -56.29
N ILE A 121 -22.89 -27.49 -55.77
CA ILE A 121 -22.47 -28.79 -55.19
C ILE A 121 -23.39 -29.16 -54.02
N LYS A 122 -23.69 -28.19 -53.15
CA LYS A 122 -24.61 -28.38 -52.02
C LYS A 122 -26.05 -28.67 -52.46
N GLN A 123 -26.58 -27.91 -53.41
CA GLN A 123 -27.95 -28.11 -53.95
C GLN A 123 -28.12 -29.49 -54.61
N SER A 124 -27.07 -30.03 -55.21
CA SER A 124 -27.07 -31.38 -55.80
C SER A 124 -26.86 -32.51 -54.78
N GLY A 125 -26.71 -32.19 -53.49
CA GLY A 125 -26.51 -33.19 -52.42
C GLY A 125 -25.10 -33.81 -52.39
N ASN A 126 -24.16 -33.28 -53.17
CA ASN A 126 -22.83 -33.86 -53.38
C ASN A 126 -21.74 -33.24 -52.48
N LEU A 127 -22.10 -32.37 -51.54
CA LEU A 127 -21.12 -31.75 -50.63
C LEU A 127 -20.71 -32.75 -49.53
N SER A 128 -19.58 -33.42 -49.73
CA SER A 128 -18.97 -34.29 -48.72
C SER A 128 -18.46 -33.50 -47.50
N ILE A 129 -18.47 -34.16 -46.34
CA ILE A 129 -17.96 -33.62 -45.08
C ILE A 129 -16.49 -33.19 -45.16
N ASN A 130 -15.69 -33.89 -45.97
CA ASN A 130 -14.27 -33.61 -46.15
C ASN A 130 -14.02 -32.25 -46.83
N ASN A 131 -15.02 -31.67 -47.49
CA ASN A 131 -14.92 -30.40 -48.21
C ASN A 131 -15.60 -29.25 -47.48
N HIS A 132 -16.16 -29.50 -46.30
CA HIS A 132 -16.77 -28.46 -45.47
C HIS A 132 -15.77 -27.37 -45.11
N GLU A 133 -14.51 -27.72 -44.85
CA GLU A 133 -13.50 -26.73 -44.47
C GLU A 133 -13.18 -25.79 -45.64
N SER A 134 -12.96 -26.36 -46.84
CA SER A 134 -12.80 -25.59 -48.09
C SER A 134 -13.97 -24.65 -48.31
N TYR A 135 -15.19 -25.13 -48.09
CA TYR A 135 -16.38 -24.29 -48.23
C TYR A 135 -16.40 -23.16 -47.19
N GLY A 136 -16.09 -23.46 -45.93
CA GLY A 136 -16.04 -22.47 -44.87
C GLY A 136 -15.02 -21.36 -45.14
N TRP A 137 -13.84 -21.70 -45.67
CA TRP A 137 -12.85 -20.70 -46.11
C TRP A 137 -13.36 -19.82 -47.25
N ILE A 138 -14.15 -20.36 -48.17
CA ILE A 138 -14.78 -19.60 -49.25
C ILE A 138 -15.84 -18.64 -48.71
N LEU A 139 -16.69 -19.10 -47.79
CA LEU A 139 -17.66 -18.23 -47.09
C LEU A 139 -16.94 -17.11 -46.35
N TYR A 140 -15.89 -17.40 -45.59
CA TYR A 140 -15.06 -16.41 -44.90
C TYR A 140 -14.49 -15.37 -45.87
N ARG A 141 -13.84 -15.79 -46.97
CA ARG A 141 -13.23 -14.87 -47.94
C ARG A 141 -14.26 -14.02 -48.67
N TYR A 142 -15.42 -14.60 -49.00
CA TYR A 142 -16.54 -13.88 -49.58
C TYR A 142 -17.02 -12.75 -48.67
N VAL A 143 -17.29 -13.08 -47.40
CA VAL A 143 -17.72 -12.09 -46.40
C VAL A 143 -16.63 -11.06 -46.14
N LYS A 144 -15.37 -11.46 -46.09
CA LYS A 144 -14.25 -10.53 -45.94
C LYS A 144 -14.17 -9.52 -47.08
N ALA A 145 -14.49 -9.93 -48.31
CA ALA A 145 -14.45 -9.05 -49.49
C ALA A 145 -15.68 -8.14 -49.60
N PHE A 146 -16.88 -8.65 -49.27
CA PHE A 146 -18.15 -7.96 -49.53
C PHE A 146 -18.90 -7.51 -48.27
N GLY A 147 -18.35 -7.77 -47.08
CA GLY A 147 -19.02 -7.57 -45.79
C GLY A 147 -19.71 -6.22 -45.64
N ASN A 148 -19.05 -5.12 -46.03
CA ASN A 148 -19.59 -3.77 -45.92
C ASN A 148 -20.80 -3.49 -46.82
N THR A 149 -21.05 -4.33 -47.82
CA THR A 149 -22.17 -4.21 -48.77
C THR A 149 -23.29 -5.21 -48.50
N LEU A 150 -23.05 -6.19 -47.62
CA LEU A 150 -24.04 -7.21 -47.31
C LEU A 150 -25.11 -6.66 -46.37
N THR A 151 -26.38 -6.94 -46.70
CA THR A 151 -27.49 -6.73 -45.76
C THR A 151 -27.34 -7.67 -44.56
N ILE A 152 -27.92 -7.29 -43.42
CA ILE A 152 -27.87 -8.09 -42.19
C ILE A 152 -28.43 -9.50 -42.43
N ASP A 153 -29.49 -9.64 -43.22
CA ASP A 153 -30.08 -10.95 -43.54
C ASP A 153 -29.17 -11.80 -44.43
N ALA A 154 -28.52 -11.21 -45.43
CA ALA A 154 -27.56 -11.91 -46.28
C ALA A 154 -26.36 -12.39 -45.45
N PHE A 155 -25.85 -11.52 -44.57
CA PHE A 155 -24.76 -11.84 -43.66
C PHE A 155 -25.13 -12.97 -42.68
N LYS A 156 -26.29 -12.88 -42.02
CA LYS A 156 -26.83 -13.94 -41.14
C LYS A 156 -26.94 -15.26 -41.87
N LYS A 157 -27.48 -15.28 -43.11
CA LYS A 157 -27.60 -16.50 -43.92
C LYS A 157 -26.23 -17.16 -44.15
N ILE A 158 -25.20 -16.38 -44.45
CA ILE A 158 -23.84 -16.90 -44.66
C ILE A 158 -23.25 -17.46 -43.36
N LEU A 159 -23.42 -16.76 -42.23
CA LEU A 159 -22.96 -17.26 -40.93
C LEU A 159 -23.67 -18.55 -40.51
N PHE A 160 -24.99 -18.64 -40.68
CA PHE A 160 -25.74 -19.87 -40.43
C PHE A 160 -25.34 -21.00 -41.38
N GLU A 161 -25.07 -20.67 -42.65
CA GLU A 161 -24.55 -21.63 -43.61
C GLU A 161 -23.22 -22.22 -43.15
N TYR A 162 -22.29 -21.39 -42.66
CA TYR A 162 -21.05 -21.87 -42.05
C TYR A 162 -21.29 -22.72 -40.80
N LEU A 163 -22.19 -22.30 -39.90
CA LEU A 163 -22.45 -23.03 -38.65
C LEU A 163 -23.00 -24.44 -38.90
N ASN A 164 -23.74 -24.64 -39.98
CA ASN A 164 -24.26 -25.94 -40.43
C ASN A 164 -23.19 -26.85 -41.04
N LEU A 165 -21.98 -26.35 -41.34
CA LEU A 165 -20.87 -27.16 -41.79
C LEU A 165 -20.22 -27.90 -40.61
N LYS A 166 -20.05 -29.21 -40.76
CA LYS A 166 -19.37 -30.10 -39.82
C LYS A 166 -17.83 -29.96 -39.87
N ASN A 167 -17.34 -28.73 -39.76
CA ASN A 167 -15.91 -28.41 -39.68
C ASN A 167 -15.34 -28.83 -38.31
N GLU A 168 -14.05 -29.15 -38.26
CA GLU A 168 -13.33 -29.31 -37.00
C GLU A 168 -13.34 -27.98 -36.21
N ARG A 169 -13.61 -28.08 -34.91
CA ARG A 169 -13.70 -26.97 -33.97
C ARG A 169 -13.12 -27.41 -32.62
N PRO A 170 -12.31 -26.59 -31.93
CA PRO A 170 -11.86 -25.26 -32.33
C PRO A 170 -10.91 -25.29 -33.54
N SER A 171 -10.89 -24.22 -34.34
CA SER A 171 -10.00 -24.10 -35.51
C SER A 171 -9.78 -22.63 -35.90
N LEU A 172 -8.68 -22.33 -36.62
CA LEU A 172 -8.38 -20.97 -37.10
C LEU A 172 -9.55 -20.38 -37.89
N LEU A 173 -10.15 -21.16 -38.79
CA LEU A 173 -11.31 -20.74 -39.55
C LEU A 173 -12.47 -20.35 -38.63
N HIS A 174 -12.73 -21.11 -37.57
CA HIS A 174 -13.80 -20.81 -36.64
C HIS A 174 -13.58 -19.47 -35.90
N SER A 175 -12.36 -19.21 -35.43
CA SER A 175 -11.98 -17.90 -34.85
C SER A 175 -12.10 -16.76 -35.88
N MET A 176 -11.68 -17.00 -37.13
CA MET A 176 -11.82 -16.03 -38.22
C MET A 176 -13.28 -15.68 -38.53
N ILE A 177 -14.21 -16.63 -38.38
CA ILE A 177 -15.66 -16.38 -38.53
C ILE A 177 -16.18 -15.49 -37.39
N LEU A 178 -15.75 -15.69 -36.15
CA LEU A 178 -16.09 -14.77 -35.06
C LEU A 178 -15.51 -13.38 -35.32
N GLN A 179 -14.27 -13.29 -35.80
CA GLN A 179 -13.63 -12.02 -36.12
C GLN A 179 -14.39 -11.20 -37.17
N ILE A 180 -14.87 -11.81 -38.26
CA ILE A 180 -15.68 -11.10 -39.26
C ILE A 180 -17.05 -10.70 -38.71
N ALA A 181 -17.65 -11.50 -37.82
CA ALA A 181 -18.90 -11.15 -37.14
C ALA A 181 -18.73 -9.93 -36.23
N VAL A 182 -17.66 -9.90 -35.43
CA VAL A 182 -17.31 -8.74 -34.59
C VAL A 182 -17.06 -7.50 -35.45
N HIS A 183 -16.32 -7.65 -36.56
CA HIS A 183 -16.06 -6.53 -37.47
C HIS A 183 -17.34 -6.00 -38.13
N TYR A 184 -18.22 -6.87 -38.60
CA TYR A 184 -19.50 -6.49 -39.21
C TYR A 184 -20.42 -5.78 -38.22
N ALA A 185 -20.50 -6.31 -36.98
CA ALA A 185 -21.32 -5.72 -35.93
C ALA A 185 -20.84 -4.32 -35.51
N ALA A 186 -19.55 -4.01 -35.67
CA ALA A 186 -19.01 -2.69 -35.35
C ALA A 186 -19.60 -1.56 -36.22
N THR A 187 -20.10 -1.88 -37.42
CA THR A 187 -20.74 -0.92 -38.34
C THR A 187 -22.25 -1.13 -38.50
N HIS A 188 -22.79 -2.28 -38.04
CA HIS A 188 -24.20 -2.64 -38.16
C HIS A 188 -24.80 -2.95 -36.79
N LYS A 189 -25.30 -1.92 -36.09
CA LYS A 189 -25.76 -2.01 -34.69
C LYS A 189 -26.93 -2.97 -34.47
N ASP A 190 -27.78 -3.17 -35.49
CA ASP A 190 -28.94 -4.08 -35.43
C ASP A 190 -28.55 -5.57 -35.53
N PHE A 191 -27.28 -5.87 -35.81
CA PHE A 191 -26.79 -7.25 -35.74
C PHE A 191 -26.45 -7.61 -34.29
N ASP A 192 -27.27 -8.48 -33.70
CA ASP A 192 -27.09 -9.02 -32.35
C ASP A 192 -25.86 -9.95 -32.28
N ILE A 193 -24.70 -9.34 -32.06
CA ILE A 193 -23.42 -10.03 -31.96
C ILE A 193 -23.34 -10.94 -30.73
N PHE A 194 -24.03 -10.60 -29.64
CA PHE A 194 -24.03 -11.43 -28.44
C PHE A 194 -24.80 -12.71 -28.69
N ARG A 195 -25.99 -12.62 -29.31
CA ARG A 195 -26.75 -13.80 -29.72
C ARG A 195 -25.98 -14.66 -30.72
N PHE A 196 -25.30 -14.04 -31.68
CA PHE A 196 -24.43 -14.79 -32.58
C PHE A 196 -23.32 -15.52 -31.84
N PHE A 197 -22.63 -14.86 -30.90
CA PHE A 197 -21.56 -15.48 -30.10
C PHE A 197 -22.05 -16.70 -29.32
N GLN A 198 -23.26 -16.65 -28.76
CA GLN A 198 -23.89 -17.81 -28.10
C GLN A 198 -24.08 -18.98 -29.07
N ILE A 199 -24.57 -18.72 -30.28
CA ILE A 199 -24.82 -19.75 -31.30
C ILE A 199 -23.50 -20.28 -31.89
N TRP A 200 -22.50 -19.40 -32.04
CA TRP A 200 -21.14 -19.75 -32.47
C TRP A 200 -20.47 -20.73 -31.51
N ASN A 201 -20.90 -20.71 -30.24
CA ASN A 201 -20.47 -21.55 -29.13
C ASN A 201 -19.08 -21.18 -28.58
N PRO A 202 -19.01 -20.41 -27.46
CA PRO A 202 -17.76 -19.93 -26.86
C PRO A 202 -16.77 -21.04 -26.44
N LYS A 203 -17.22 -22.28 -26.28
CA LYS A 203 -16.34 -23.43 -25.98
C LYS A 203 -15.31 -23.70 -27.07
N PHE A 204 -15.49 -23.14 -28.25
CA PHE A 204 -14.54 -23.25 -29.37
C PHE A 204 -13.56 -22.06 -29.48
N LEU A 205 -13.48 -21.20 -28.47
CA LEU A 205 -12.43 -20.18 -28.40
C LEU A 205 -11.05 -20.83 -28.33
N GLN A 206 -10.12 -20.30 -29.12
CA GLN A 206 -8.72 -20.65 -29.03
C GLN A 206 -8.00 -19.74 -28.04
N ILE A 207 -6.85 -20.21 -27.53
CA ILE A 207 -6.01 -19.44 -26.61
C ILE A 207 -5.63 -18.08 -27.21
N ASP A 208 -5.40 -18.03 -28.53
CA ASP A 208 -5.04 -16.80 -29.24
C ASP A 208 -6.21 -15.80 -29.37
N ASP A 209 -7.47 -16.25 -29.23
CA ASP A 209 -8.64 -15.35 -29.21
C ASP A 209 -8.72 -14.55 -27.90
N LEU A 210 -8.09 -15.06 -26.85
CA LEU A 210 -8.04 -14.47 -25.50
C LEU A 210 -6.81 -13.56 -25.30
N LYS A 211 -5.82 -13.64 -26.20
CA LYS A 211 -4.55 -12.90 -26.08
C LYS A 211 -4.54 -11.68 -26.99
N LYS A 212 -3.78 -10.68 -26.59
CA LYS A 212 -3.45 -9.54 -27.45
C LYS A 212 -2.61 -10.02 -28.63
N GLN A 213 -2.76 -9.34 -29.76
CA GLN A 213 -2.06 -9.66 -31.01
C GLN A 213 -1.06 -8.57 -31.33
N TYR A 214 0.09 -8.94 -31.91
CA TYR A 214 1.11 -7.99 -32.34
C TYR A 214 1.27 -8.03 -33.85
N HIS A 215 1.17 -6.87 -34.50
CA HIS A 215 1.36 -6.76 -35.93
C HIS A 215 2.02 -5.42 -36.26
N GLU A 216 3.14 -5.45 -37.00
CA GLU A 216 3.88 -4.25 -37.44
C GLU A 216 4.24 -3.28 -36.29
N GLY A 217 4.65 -3.83 -35.14
CA GLY A 217 4.98 -3.03 -33.95
C GLY A 217 3.78 -2.42 -33.22
N LYS A 218 2.55 -2.68 -33.68
CA LYS A 218 1.32 -2.27 -33.01
C LYS A 218 0.72 -3.43 -32.23
N GLU A 219 0.28 -3.12 -31.01
CA GLU A 219 -0.48 -4.04 -30.16
C GLU A 219 -1.98 -3.89 -30.45
N PHE A 220 -2.66 -5.00 -30.68
CA PHE A 220 -4.10 -5.07 -30.89
C PHE A 220 -4.78 -5.83 -29.75
N PRO A 221 -5.95 -5.36 -29.28
CA PRO A 221 -6.73 -6.09 -28.29
C PRO A 221 -7.11 -7.49 -28.74
N SER A 222 -7.34 -8.38 -27.78
CA SER A 222 -7.82 -9.74 -28.04
C SER A 222 -9.14 -9.74 -28.82
N LEU A 223 -9.48 -10.87 -29.45
CA LEU A 223 -10.77 -10.99 -30.14
C LEU A 223 -11.94 -10.80 -29.16
N ILE A 224 -11.82 -11.33 -27.94
CA ILE A 224 -12.81 -11.15 -26.88
C ILE A 224 -12.94 -9.69 -26.43
N THR A 225 -11.83 -8.98 -26.26
CA THR A 225 -11.88 -7.54 -25.92
C THR A 225 -12.56 -6.74 -27.02
N ARG A 226 -12.31 -7.06 -28.29
CA ARG A 226 -13.00 -6.42 -29.43
C ARG A 226 -14.49 -6.76 -29.47
N LEU A 227 -14.87 -8.02 -29.19
CA LEU A 227 -16.26 -8.46 -29.08
C LEU A 227 -17.01 -7.66 -28.00
N ILE A 228 -16.46 -7.61 -26.78
CA ILE A 228 -17.05 -6.88 -25.64
C ILE A 228 -17.19 -5.39 -25.97
N LYS A 229 -16.16 -4.81 -26.60
CA LYS A 229 -16.19 -3.41 -27.03
C LYS A 229 -17.37 -3.13 -27.97
N VAL A 230 -17.63 -4.02 -28.93
CA VAL A 230 -18.75 -3.88 -29.87
C VAL A 230 -20.09 -4.07 -29.18
N ILE A 231 -20.23 -5.06 -28.30
CA ILE A 231 -21.44 -5.28 -27.49
C ILE A 231 -21.83 -4.00 -26.74
N ILE A 232 -20.88 -3.39 -26.01
CA ILE A 232 -21.14 -2.20 -25.19
C ILE A 232 -21.42 -0.96 -26.05
N ASN A 233 -20.68 -0.76 -27.14
CA ASN A 233 -20.86 0.40 -28.01
C ASN A 233 -22.18 0.36 -28.78
N ASN A 234 -22.64 -0.85 -29.14
CA ASN A 234 -23.93 -1.06 -29.79
C ASN A 234 -25.10 -1.08 -28.80
N GLN A 235 -24.83 -1.04 -27.48
CA GLN A 235 -25.86 -1.21 -26.44
C GLN A 235 -26.61 -2.53 -26.57
N THR A 236 -25.95 -3.57 -27.08
CA THR A 236 -26.50 -4.93 -27.15
C THR A 236 -26.69 -5.44 -25.73
N THR A 237 -27.86 -5.99 -25.42
CA THR A 237 -28.11 -6.62 -24.12
C THR A 237 -27.27 -7.89 -23.99
N PHE A 238 -26.58 -8.07 -22.87
CA PHE A 238 -25.73 -9.23 -22.64
C PHE A 238 -25.72 -9.64 -21.17
N ASP A 239 -25.42 -10.92 -20.94
CA ASP A 239 -25.24 -11.48 -19.61
C ASP A 239 -23.75 -11.65 -19.33
N ILE A 240 -23.24 -10.88 -18.37
CA ILE A 240 -21.84 -10.95 -17.94
C ILE A 240 -21.52 -12.29 -17.28
N ASN A 241 -22.45 -12.90 -16.54
CA ASN A 241 -22.21 -14.19 -15.87
C ASN A 241 -22.06 -15.31 -16.90
N TYR A 242 -22.83 -15.25 -17.98
CA TYR A 242 -22.66 -16.13 -19.13
C TYR A 242 -21.25 -16.00 -19.74
N LEU A 243 -20.79 -14.76 -19.97
CA LEU A 243 -19.44 -14.52 -20.51
C LEU A 243 -18.36 -15.08 -19.56
N ILE A 244 -18.47 -14.82 -18.25
CA ILE A 244 -17.52 -15.29 -17.23
C ILE A 244 -17.47 -16.81 -17.22
N HIS A 245 -18.63 -17.46 -17.18
CA HIS A 245 -18.75 -18.92 -17.16
C HIS A 245 -18.15 -19.57 -18.41
N GLU A 246 -18.55 -19.12 -19.60
CA GLU A 246 -18.17 -19.79 -20.84
C GLU A 246 -16.74 -19.52 -21.29
N ILE A 247 -16.17 -18.36 -20.97
CA ILE A 247 -14.80 -18.00 -21.36
C ILE A 247 -13.79 -18.45 -20.29
N GLY A 248 -14.20 -18.54 -19.01
CA GLY A 248 -13.35 -18.99 -17.91
C GLY A 248 -12.24 -18.01 -17.51
N ASN A 249 -12.27 -16.76 -18.00
CA ASN A 249 -11.31 -15.71 -17.66
C ASN A 249 -12.04 -14.44 -17.21
N GLU A 250 -12.48 -14.45 -15.95
CA GLU A 250 -13.23 -13.36 -15.33
C GLU A 250 -12.50 -12.01 -15.42
N ASN A 251 -11.20 -11.97 -15.11
CA ASN A 251 -10.42 -10.74 -15.13
C ASN A 251 -10.36 -10.11 -16.52
N LEU A 252 -10.15 -10.91 -17.59
CA LEU A 252 -10.14 -10.40 -18.97
C LEU A 252 -11.48 -9.75 -19.34
N ILE A 253 -12.60 -10.33 -18.91
CA ILE A 253 -13.95 -9.82 -19.22
C ILE A 253 -14.19 -8.52 -18.47
N ILE A 254 -13.96 -8.52 -17.15
CA ILE A 254 -14.15 -7.34 -16.30
C ILE A 254 -13.29 -6.18 -16.81
N GLU A 255 -11.99 -6.41 -17.05
CA GLU A 255 -11.08 -5.37 -17.56
C GLU A 255 -11.52 -4.89 -18.95
N SER A 256 -11.94 -5.77 -19.85
CA SER A 256 -12.41 -5.38 -21.19
C SER A 256 -13.69 -4.52 -21.15
N ILE A 257 -14.61 -4.82 -20.24
CA ILE A 257 -15.83 -4.02 -20.03
C ILE A 257 -15.44 -2.64 -19.50
N ARG A 258 -14.61 -2.59 -18.45
CA ARG A 258 -14.21 -1.34 -17.79
C ARG A 258 -13.37 -0.46 -18.70
N GLU A 259 -12.41 -1.02 -19.42
CA GLU A 259 -11.62 -0.31 -20.43
C GLU A 259 -12.53 0.30 -21.50
N THR A 260 -13.52 -0.46 -21.98
CA THR A 260 -14.47 0.05 -22.99
C THR A 260 -15.26 1.24 -22.45
N PHE A 261 -15.75 1.18 -21.21
CA PHE A 261 -16.45 2.29 -20.58
C PHE A 261 -15.53 3.50 -20.38
N PHE A 262 -14.29 3.29 -19.94
CA PHE A 262 -13.30 4.36 -19.82
C PHE A 262 -13.16 5.13 -21.14
N TRP A 263 -12.90 4.44 -22.24
CA TRP A 263 -12.71 5.10 -23.55
C TRP A 263 -13.99 5.75 -24.06
N LYS A 264 -15.16 5.14 -23.81
CA LYS A 264 -16.46 5.72 -24.16
C LYS A 264 -16.71 7.04 -23.41
N ILE A 265 -16.42 7.07 -22.11
CA ILE A 265 -16.55 8.27 -21.25
C ILE A 265 -15.54 9.34 -21.69
N PHE A 266 -14.28 8.95 -21.86
CA PHE A 266 -13.22 9.87 -22.29
C PHE A 266 -13.53 10.52 -23.64
N GLN A 267 -13.97 9.72 -24.63
CA GLN A 267 -14.31 10.21 -25.95
C GLN A 267 -15.56 11.10 -25.92
N ALA A 268 -16.59 10.75 -25.14
CA ALA A 268 -17.77 11.60 -24.97
C ALA A 268 -17.41 12.98 -24.38
N HIS A 269 -16.46 13.04 -23.43
CA HIS A 269 -15.94 14.33 -22.95
C HIS A 269 -15.17 15.07 -24.05
N LYS A 270 -14.26 14.38 -24.76
CA LYS A 270 -13.44 14.97 -25.83
C LYS A 270 -14.30 15.57 -26.96
N ASP A 271 -15.43 14.94 -27.28
CA ASP A 271 -16.36 15.37 -28.32
C ASP A 271 -17.46 16.31 -27.79
N ASN A 272 -17.34 16.77 -26.54
CA ASN A 272 -18.29 17.66 -25.86
C ASN A 272 -19.74 17.10 -25.79
N GLN A 273 -19.89 15.78 -25.75
CA GLN A 273 -21.18 15.08 -25.64
C GLN A 273 -21.60 14.89 -24.17
N ILE A 274 -21.89 15.98 -23.48
CA ILE A 274 -22.11 16.02 -22.03
C ILE A 274 -23.21 15.07 -21.54
N ASN A 275 -24.34 14.97 -22.26
CA ASN A 275 -25.42 14.03 -21.89
C ASN A 275 -24.99 12.56 -21.99
N SER A 276 -24.20 12.22 -23.02
CA SER A 276 -23.64 10.88 -23.23
C SER A 276 -22.61 10.55 -22.15
N LEU A 277 -21.79 11.53 -21.76
CA LEU A 277 -20.81 11.42 -20.68
C LEU A 277 -21.48 11.03 -19.36
N TRP A 278 -22.49 11.81 -18.93
CA TRP A 278 -23.15 11.58 -17.64
C TRP A 278 -23.98 10.31 -17.61
N SER A 279 -24.69 10.00 -18.70
CA SER A 279 -25.43 8.74 -18.80
C SER A 279 -24.50 7.53 -18.76
N SER A 280 -23.34 7.59 -19.43
CA SER A 280 -22.34 6.51 -19.41
C SER A 280 -21.74 6.29 -18.03
N LEU A 281 -21.34 7.35 -17.32
CA LEU A 281 -20.83 7.27 -15.95
C LEU A 281 -21.88 6.68 -14.99
N THR A 282 -23.12 7.16 -15.07
CA THR A 282 -24.22 6.71 -14.21
C THR A 282 -24.58 5.24 -14.47
N TYR A 283 -24.68 4.85 -15.74
CA TYR A 283 -24.95 3.46 -16.11
C TYR A 283 -23.82 2.53 -15.65
N TYR A 284 -22.56 2.96 -15.82
CA TYR A 284 -21.39 2.19 -15.43
C TYR A 284 -21.40 1.84 -13.94
N VAL A 285 -21.50 2.85 -13.05
CA VAL A 285 -21.43 2.61 -11.60
C VAL A 285 -22.61 1.79 -11.08
N LYS A 286 -23.79 1.91 -11.70
CA LYS A 286 -24.95 1.10 -11.33
C LYS A 286 -24.82 -0.37 -11.74
N SER A 287 -24.09 -0.63 -12.82
CA SER A 287 -24.07 -1.96 -13.45
C SER A 287 -22.82 -2.77 -13.10
N TYR A 288 -21.68 -2.13 -12.83
CA TYR A 288 -20.36 -2.79 -12.83
C TYR A 288 -19.47 -2.51 -11.60
N SER A 289 -19.94 -1.72 -10.63
CA SER A 289 -19.17 -1.45 -9.40
C SER A 289 -19.08 -2.64 -8.45
N ASN A 290 -20.00 -3.61 -8.55
CA ASN A 290 -20.00 -4.82 -7.74
C ASN A 290 -18.93 -5.85 -8.18
N LEU A 291 -18.24 -5.62 -9.31
CA LEU A 291 -17.20 -6.50 -9.86
C LEU A 291 -15.82 -6.28 -9.20
N GLY A 292 -15.77 -5.69 -8.01
CA GLY A 292 -14.55 -5.50 -7.22
C GLY A 292 -13.55 -4.47 -7.75
N PRO A 293 -12.41 -4.27 -7.08
CA PRO A 293 -11.38 -3.29 -7.46
C PRO A 293 -10.64 -3.68 -8.75
N SER A 294 -10.22 -2.69 -9.54
CA SER A 294 -9.33 -2.91 -10.70
C SER A 294 -8.70 -1.61 -11.21
N HIS A 295 -7.70 -1.72 -12.09
CA HIS A 295 -7.05 -0.59 -12.73
C HIS A 295 -8.05 0.32 -13.46
N TRP A 296 -8.84 -0.23 -14.39
CA TRP A 296 -9.78 0.58 -15.17
C TRP A 296 -10.94 1.14 -14.34
N HIS A 297 -11.30 0.50 -13.22
CA HIS A 297 -12.28 1.05 -12.30
C HIS A 297 -11.77 2.32 -11.61
N SER A 298 -10.50 2.34 -11.20
CA SER A 298 -9.83 3.54 -10.69
C SER A 298 -9.63 4.62 -11.76
N GLU A 299 -9.30 4.24 -13.00
CA GLU A 299 -9.19 5.21 -14.11
C GLU A 299 -10.53 5.91 -14.40
N ILE A 300 -11.66 5.20 -14.29
CA ILE A 300 -12.99 5.84 -14.41
C ILE A 300 -13.27 6.79 -13.24
N LEU A 301 -12.82 6.48 -12.01
CA LEU A 301 -12.88 7.43 -10.89
C LEU A 301 -12.04 8.68 -11.17
N LYS A 302 -10.84 8.54 -11.78
CA LYS A 302 -10.03 9.71 -12.21
C LYS A 302 -10.78 10.59 -13.19
N LEU A 303 -11.52 10.00 -14.15
CA LEU A 303 -12.37 10.79 -15.08
C LEU A 303 -13.50 11.51 -14.33
N ALA A 304 -14.20 10.81 -13.43
CA ALA A 304 -15.26 11.43 -12.63
C ALA A 304 -14.74 12.56 -11.75
N GLU A 305 -13.60 12.37 -11.08
CA GLU A 305 -12.94 13.39 -10.26
C GLU A 305 -12.56 14.61 -11.12
N ARG A 306 -12.01 14.40 -12.31
CA ARG A 306 -11.61 15.49 -13.22
C ARG A 306 -12.79 16.25 -13.81
N TYR A 307 -13.85 15.55 -14.19
CA TYR A 307 -14.95 16.15 -14.96
C TYR A 307 -16.12 16.64 -14.10
N MET A 308 -16.32 16.09 -12.90
CA MET A 308 -17.35 16.56 -11.96
C MET A 308 -16.80 17.71 -11.10
N VAL A 309 -16.70 18.87 -11.73
CA VAL A 309 -16.23 20.15 -11.14
C VAL A 309 -17.29 21.24 -11.34
N GLU A 310 -17.14 22.37 -10.64
CA GLU A 310 -18.00 23.56 -10.78
C GLU A 310 -19.50 23.19 -10.66
N ASP A 311 -20.33 23.61 -11.60
CA ASP A 311 -21.77 23.37 -11.63
C ASP A 311 -22.15 21.87 -11.70
N ASN A 312 -21.20 21.00 -12.01
CA ASN A 312 -21.38 19.54 -12.05
C ASN A 312 -20.81 18.81 -10.83
N GLN A 313 -20.19 19.52 -9.88
CA GLN A 313 -19.54 18.90 -8.72
C GLN A 313 -20.52 18.07 -7.88
N TRP A 314 -21.79 18.47 -7.80
CA TRP A 314 -22.84 17.75 -7.05
C TRP A 314 -23.01 16.30 -7.51
N ARG A 315 -22.71 15.97 -8.78
CA ARG A 315 -22.84 14.61 -9.33
C ARG A 315 -21.88 13.62 -8.67
N PHE A 316 -20.75 14.11 -8.15
CA PHE A 316 -19.69 13.27 -7.61
C PHE A 316 -20.13 12.50 -6.36
N TYR A 317 -21.01 13.09 -5.54
CA TYR A 317 -21.51 12.44 -4.33
C TYR A 317 -22.21 11.10 -4.65
N ASP A 318 -23.20 11.14 -5.55
CA ASP A 318 -23.94 9.95 -5.96
C ASP A 318 -23.06 9.00 -6.78
N PHE A 319 -22.16 9.55 -7.61
CA PHE A 319 -21.21 8.76 -8.37
C PHE A 319 -20.35 7.90 -7.45
N ILE A 320 -19.63 8.50 -6.48
CA ILE A 320 -18.67 7.75 -5.66
C ILE A 320 -19.36 6.80 -4.67
N LYS A 321 -20.57 7.15 -4.21
CA LYS A 321 -21.42 6.23 -3.42
C LYS A 321 -21.70 4.95 -4.22
N ASN A 322 -22.08 5.08 -5.48
CA ASN A 322 -22.35 3.93 -6.37
C ASN A 322 -21.09 3.30 -6.96
N TRP A 323 -19.99 4.04 -7.07
CA TRP A 323 -18.67 3.51 -7.42
C TRP A 323 -18.17 2.51 -6.38
N ASN A 324 -18.67 2.62 -5.14
CA ASN A 324 -18.36 1.81 -3.97
C ASN A 324 -16.92 2.00 -3.48
N ILE A 325 -16.79 2.70 -2.36
CA ILE A 325 -15.51 3.05 -1.73
C ILE A 325 -14.65 1.84 -1.35
N GLN A 326 -15.20 0.63 -1.29
CA GLN A 326 -14.44 -0.60 -1.07
C GLN A 326 -13.57 -0.98 -2.27
N ASN A 327 -13.78 -0.37 -3.44
CA ASN A 327 -13.04 -0.64 -4.67
C ASN A 327 -11.73 0.16 -4.80
N PHE A 328 -11.35 0.97 -3.80
CA PHE A 328 -10.03 1.59 -3.80
C PHE A 328 -8.93 0.52 -3.78
N THR A 329 -8.04 0.57 -4.76
CA THR A 329 -6.83 -0.26 -4.84
C THR A 329 -5.74 0.30 -3.95
N ASP A 330 -4.71 -0.49 -3.62
CA ASP A 330 -3.53 0.00 -2.88
C ASP A 330 -2.81 1.15 -3.60
N ASN A 331 -2.89 1.22 -4.93
CA ASN A 331 -2.29 2.30 -5.71
C ASN A 331 -3.07 3.61 -5.58
N ASP A 332 -4.38 3.57 -5.32
CA ASP A 332 -5.20 4.77 -5.16
C ASP A 332 -4.88 5.56 -3.88
N TRP A 333 -4.18 4.93 -2.94
CA TRP A 333 -3.67 5.52 -1.70
C TRP A 333 -2.25 6.08 -1.81
N LYS A 334 -1.59 5.91 -2.96
CA LYS A 334 -0.21 6.36 -3.18
C LYS A 334 -0.17 7.59 -4.09
N GLU A 335 0.90 8.35 -3.97
CA GLU A 335 1.18 9.43 -4.91
C GLU A 335 1.53 8.85 -6.30
N GLU A 336 1.11 9.55 -7.35
CA GLU A 336 1.36 9.17 -8.74
C GLU A 336 2.37 10.17 -9.35
N ILE A 337 3.54 9.66 -9.76
CA ILE A 337 4.62 10.49 -10.31
C ILE A 337 4.48 10.52 -11.83
N ASN A 338 4.18 11.71 -12.37
CA ASN A 338 4.02 11.97 -13.80
C ASN A 338 5.11 12.95 -14.26
N GLY A 339 6.28 12.42 -14.61
CA GLY A 339 7.45 13.24 -14.93
C GLY A 339 7.92 14.02 -13.70
N GLU A 340 7.92 15.34 -13.79
CA GLU A 340 8.28 16.24 -12.68
C GLU A 340 7.13 16.50 -11.69
N TYR A 341 5.90 16.08 -12.02
CA TYR A 341 4.72 16.36 -11.21
C TYR A 341 4.35 15.17 -10.33
N THR A 342 4.29 15.39 -9.02
CA THR A 342 3.75 14.43 -8.06
C THR A 342 2.28 14.71 -7.79
N ASN A 343 1.41 13.82 -8.24
CA ASN A 343 -0.01 13.88 -7.97
C ASN A 343 -0.35 13.28 -6.61
N LYS A 344 -1.17 13.99 -5.83
CA LYS A 344 -1.76 13.48 -4.59
C LYS A 344 -2.57 12.19 -4.86
N PRO A 345 -2.68 11.28 -3.87
CA PRO A 345 -3.43 10.04 -4.00
C PRO A 345 -4.88 10.26 -4.49
N LEU A 346 -5.37 9.38 -5.34
CA LEU A 346 -6.74 9.45 -5.89
C LEU A 346 -7.80 9.41 -4.78
N ALA A 347 -7.58 8.57 -3.75
CA ALA A 347 -8.45 8.50 -2.58
C ALA A 347 -8.50 9.84 -1.83
N LEU A 348 -7.35 10.51 -1.65
CA LEU A 348 -7.28 11.83 -1.00
C LEU A 348 -7.96 12.91 -1.83
N LYS A 349 -7.76 12.93 -3.15
CA LYS A 349 -8.47 13.86 -4.06
C LYS A 349 -9.99 13.67 -3.98
N SER A 350 -10.44 12.42 -3.97
CA SER A 350 -11.86 12.05 -3.86
C SER A 350 -12.48 12.49 -2.54
N LEU A 351 -11.77 12.29 -1.42
CA LEU A 351 -12.18 12.74 -0.09
C LEU A 351 -12.36 14.26 -0.02
N LYS A 352 -11.36 15.01 -0.51
CA LYS A 352 -11.43 16.48 -0.54
C LYS A 352 -12.60 16.99 -1.36
N LYS A 353 -12.84 16.39 -2.53
CA LYS A 353 -13.98 16.74 -3.36
C LYS A 353 -15.31 16.46 -2.66
N LEU A 354 -15.44 15.31 -1.98
CA LEU A 354 -16.61 14.99 -1.15
C LEU A 354 -16.81 15.98 -0.02
N PHE A 355 -15.74 16.35 0.70
CA PHE A 355 -15.80 17.33 1.76
C PHE A 355 -16.29 18.69 1.27
N GLU A 356 -15.76 19.20 0.16
CA GLU A 356 -16.21 20.46 -0.42
C GLU A 356 -17.69 20.41 -0.84
N ILE A 357 -18.17 19.29 -1.36
CA ILE A 357 -19.60 19.10 -1.69
C ILE A 357 -20.47 19.21 -0.44
N ILE A 358 -20.09 18.54 0.65
CA ILE A 358 -20.84 18.53 1.90
C ILE A 358 -20.77 19.88 2.63
N LYS A 359 -19.64 20.58 2.48
CA LYS A 359 -19.41 21.89 3.08
C LYS A 359 -20.22 22.97 2.39
N SER A 360 -20.23 22.99 1.05
CA SER A 360 -20.88 24.02 0.23
C SER A 360 -22.38 23.83 0.03
N SER A 361 -22.91 22.62 0.21
CA SER A 361 -24.34 22.38 -0.02
C SER A 361 -25.23 22.89 1.12
N ASN A 362 -26.29 23.62 0.76
CA ASN A 362 -27.44 23.84 1.66
C ASN A 362 -28.29 22.58 1.87
N LYS A 363 -28.02 21.52 1.11
CA LYS A 363 -28.70 20.23 1.19
C LYS A 363 -28.24 19.49 2.44
N VAL A 364 -29.19 19.10 3.29
CA VAL A 364 -28.91 18.18 4.40
C VAL A 364 -28.71 16.79 3.81
N TYR A 365 -27.47 16.31 3.81
CA TYR A 365 -27.18 14.91 3.47
C TYR A 365 -27.47 14.06 4.71
N GLU A 366 -28.60 13.35 4.71
CA GLU A 366 -29.05 12.54 5.85
C GLU A 366 -28.11 11.36 6.19
N ASP A 367 -27.31 10.89 5.22
CA ASP A 367 -26.41 9.73 5.37
C ASP A 367 -24.99 10.06 4.92
N ILE A 368 -24.21 10.70 5.79
CA ILE A 368 -22.75 10.89 5.64
C ILE A 368 -21.92 9.84 6.41
N GLY A 369 -22.58 8.81 6.99
CA GLY A 369 -21.92 7.81 7.83
C GLY A 369 -20.87 7.00 7.07
N TRP A 370 -21.15 6.64 5.82
CA TRP A 370 -20.19 5.94 4.96
C TRP A 370 -18.95 6.80 4.63
N ILE A 371 -19.11 8.13 4.55
CA ILE A 371 -18.01 9.08 4.31
C ILE A 371 -17.13 9.20 5.55
N ILE A 372 -17.76 9.30 6.72
CA ILE A 372 -17.07 9.27 8.02
C ILE A 372 -16.21 8.01 8.15
N ASN A 373 -16.75 6.85 7.81
CA ASN A 373 -16.00 5.59 7.81
C ASN A 373 -14.82 5.61 6.82
N LEU A 374 -15.00 6.19 5.64
CA LEU A 374 -13.92 6.35 4.67
C LEU A 374 -12.80 7.27 5.19
N TYR A 375 -13.15 8.39 5.84
CA TYR A 375 -12.16 9.27 6.48
C TYR A 375 -11.38 8.57 7.60
N GLN A 376 -12.05 7.77 8.43
CA GLN A 376 -11.38 6.97 9.47
C GLN A 376 -10.37 5.99 8.87
N TYR A 377 -10.74 5.33 7.76
CA TYR A 377 -9.83 4.44 7.05
C TYR A 377 -8.65 5.21 6.44
N ALA A 378 -8.92 6.37 5.83
CA ALA A 378 -7.90 7.22 5.22
C ALA A 378 -6.89 7.76 6.25
N LEU A 379 -7.34 8.17 7.44
CA LEU A 379 -6.46 8.63 8.53
C LEU A 379 -5.47 7.56 8.96
N LYS A 380 -5.88 6.29 8.97
CA LYS A 380 -4.99 5.15 9.26
C LYS A 380 -3.98 4.87 8.15
N LYS A 381 -4.35 5.12 6.88
CA LYS A 381 -3.50 4.88 5.70
C LYS A 381 -2.51 6.01 5.41
N LEU A 382 -2.83 7.25 5.81
CA LEU A 382 -2.08 8.46 5.49
C LEU A 382 -1.44 9.11 6.74
N ASP A 383 -0.96 8.28 7.68
CA ASP A 383 -0.19 8.69 8.88
C ASP A 383 -0.80 9.84 9.70
N ASN A 384 -2.14 9.87 9.85
CA ASN A 384 -2.87 10.91 10.56
C ASN A 384 -2.58 12.34 10.09
N ASP A 385 -2.62 12.58 8.76
CA ASP A 385 -2.58 13.92 8.17
C ASP A 385 -3.53 14.90 8.88
N ILE A 386 -2.98 16.03 9.35
CA ILE A 386 -3.71 17.02 10.15
C ILE A 386 -4.85 17.70 9.39
N TRP A 387 -4.71 17.87 8.07
CA TRP A 387 -5.73 18.48 7.22
C TRP A 387 -6.90 17.51 7.03
N LEU A 388 -6.60 16.23 6.85
CA LEU A 388 -7.60 15.18 6.80
C LEU A 388 -8.33 15.03 8.15
N LEU A 389 -7.60 15.11 9.27
CA LEU A 389 -8.18 15.06 10.61
C LEU A 389 -9.12 16.25 10.88
N ARG A 390 -8.74 17.43 10.38
CA ARG A 390 -9.57 18.64 10.42
C ARG A 390 -10.87 18.48 9.64
N GLU A 391 -10.79 18.01 8.39
CA GLU A 391 -11.98 17.73 7.56
C GLU A 391 -12.89 16.69 8.22
N TYR A 392 -12.31 15.61 8.76
CA TYR A 392 -13.02 14.58 9.52
C TYR A 392 -13.79 15.17 10.71
N ALA A 393 -13.16 16.02 11.52
CA ALA A 393 -13.81 16.62 12.68
C ALA A 393 -14.99 17.53 12.29
N ILE A 394 -14.88 18.26 11.18
CA ILE A 394 -15.98 19.07 10.64
C ILE A 394 -17.16 18.17 10.20
N LEU A 395 -16.87 17.03 9.57
CA LEU A 395 -17.90 16.05 9.17
C LEU A 395 -18.56 15.39 10.39
N ILE A 396 -17.79 15.07 11.43
CA ILE A 396 -18.30 14.55 12.71
C ILE A 396 -19.26 15.57 13.37
N ASN A 397 -18.91 16.86 13.34
CA ASN A 397 -19.80 17.92 13.81
C ASN A 397 -21.10 17.98 12.98
N LYS A 398 -21.00 17.90 11.64
CA LYS A 398 -22.18 17.83 10.76
C LYS A 398 -23.05 16.59 10.99
N ALA A 399 -22.47 15.49 11.47
CA ALA A 399 -23.20 14.29 11.91
C ALA A 399 -23.77 14.41 13.34
N ASN A 400 -23.84 15.62 13.91
CA ASN A 400 -24.32 15.91 15.26
C ASN A 400 -23.54 15.21 16.40
N LYS A 401 -22.31 14.76 16.14
CA LYS A 401 -21.41 14.18 17.16
C LYS A 401 -20.48 15.23 17.74
N ILE A 402 -21.07 16.28 18.30
CA ILE A 402 -20.37 17.53 18.66
C ILE A 402 -19.23 17.28 19.66
N ASP A 403 -19.43 16.46 20.69
CA ASP A 403 -18.41 16.21 21.72
C ASP A 403 -17.17 15.49 21.16
N GLU A 404 -17.37 14.58 20.19
CA GLU A 404 -16.27 13.92 19.47
C GLU A 404 -15.50 14.94 18.61
N ALA A 405 -16.21 15.79 17.86
CA ALA A 405 -15.58 16.85 17.07
C ALA A 405 -14.77 17.83 17.93
N ILE A 406 -15.30 18.23 19.09
CA ILE A 406 -14.62 19.11 20.06
C ILE A 406 -13.32 18.47 20.54
N ASN A 407 -13.34 17.19 20.91
CA ASN A 407 -12.15 16.48 21.38
C ASN A 407 -11.07 16.39 20.29
N ILE A 408 -11.46 16.15 19.04
CA ILE A 408 -10.53 16.13 17.91
C ILE A 408 -9.95 17.53 17.67
N TYR A 409 -10.78 18.58 17.67
CA TYR A 409 -10.32 19.96 17.45
C TYR A 409 -9.40 20.48 18.54
N LYS A 410 -9.57 20.07 19.81
CA LYS A 410 -8.58 20.39 20.87
C LYS A 410 -7.17 19.95 20.47
N ASN A 411 -7.02 18.78 19.84
CA ASN A 411 -5.73 18.30 19.36
C ASN A 411 -5.25 19.06 18.11
N ILE A 412 -6.18 19.37 17.19
CA ILE A 412 -5.86 20.13 15.96
C ILE A 412 -5.27 21.51 16.30
N ILE A 413 -5.87 22.22 17.26
CA ILE A 413 -5.40 23.55 17.67
C ILE A 413 -3.99 23.50 18.25
N LEU A 414 -3.56 22.38 18.85
CA LEU A 414 -2.17 22.26 19.33
C LEU A 414 -1.15 22.23 18.19
N GLU A 415 -1.55 21.88 16.97
CA GLU A 415 -0.70 21.95 15.76
C GLU A 415 -0.89 23.26 15.01
N LEU A 416 -2.15 23.70 14.85
CA LEU A 416 -2.53 24.85 14.05
C LEU A 416 -2.80 26.09 14.92
N SER A 417 -2.09 26.23 16.05
CA SER A 417 -2.37 27.27 17.06
C SER A 417 -2.20 28.71 16.55
N ASP A 418 -1.41 28.88 15.49
CA ASP A 418 -1.11 30.12 14.79
C ASP A 418 -1.99 30.34 13.56
N GLN A 419 -2.95 29.45 13.29
CA GLN A 419 -3.85 29.52 12.15
C GLN A 419 -5.22 30.06 12.59
N SER A 420 -5.53 31.30 12.19
CA SER A 420 -6.78 31.96 12.58
C SER A 420 -8.04 31.17 12.17
N TYR A 421 -8.05 30.59 10.96
CA TYR A 421 -9.20 29.81 10.48
C TYR A 421 -9.47 28.56 11.35
N ALA A 422 -8.45 27.94 11.96
CA ALA A 422 -8.64 26.75 12.77
C ALA A 422 -9.40 27.08 14.06
N TRP A 423 -9.10 28.23 14.67
CA TRP A 423 -9.84 28.77 15.81
C TRP A 423 -11.27 29.17 15.44
N HIS A 424 -11.47 29.78 14.27
CA HIS A 424 -12.80 30.12 13.75
C HIS A 424 -13.66 28.88 13.54
N GLU A 425 -13.11 27.83 12.94
CA GLU A 425 -13.81 26.56 12.76
C GLU A 425 -14.14 25.90 14.09
N PHE A 426 -13.21 25.92 15.06
CA PHE A 426 -13.49 25.36 16.37
C PHE A 426 -14.57 26.13 17.12
N ALA A 427 -14.55 27.47 17.04
CA ALA A 427 -15.62 28.31 17.57
C ALA A 427 -16.99 27.89 17.02
N ASN A 428 -17.06 27.69 15.71
CA ASN A 428 -18.29 27.26 15.03
C ASN A 428 -18.78 25.86 15.43
N ILE A 429 -17.89 24.97 15.88
CA ILE A 429 -18.24 23.65 16.40
C ILE A 429 -18.75 23.76 17.85
N ILE A 430 -18.10 24.56 18.70
CA ILE A 430 -18.41 24.62 20.12
C ILE A 430 -19.57 25.56 20.45
N LYS A 431 -19.94 26.49 19.57
CA LYS A 431 -20.95 27.54 19.84
C LYS A 431 -22.28 27.01 20.37
N SER A 432 -22.75 25.86 19.90
CA SER A 432 -24.00 25.24 20.36
C SER A 432 -23.90 24.62 21.77
N LYS A 433 -22.68 24.38 22.26
CA LYS A 433 -22.40 23.81 23.59
C LYS A 433 -21.96 24.88 24.59
N ASN A 434 -21.19 25.87 24.14
CA ASN A 434 -20.63 26.92 24.99
C ASN A 434 -20.35 28.18 24.16
N ILE A 435 -21.27 29.15 24.26
CA ILE A 435 -21.20 30.39 23.48
C ILE A 435 -20.02 31.27 23.95
N ASP A 436 -19.79 31.40 25.25
CA ASP A 436 -18.67 32.19 25.80
C ASP A 436 -17.31 31.68 25.31
N MET A 437 -17.16 30.35 25.24
CA MET A 437 -15.96 29.72 24.70
C MET A 437 -15.81 29.97 23.20
N SER A 438 -16.92 29.93 22.45
CA SER A 438 -16.92 30.29 21.03
C SER A 438 -16.49 31.74 20.81
N ILE A 439 -17.04 32.69 21.58
CA ILE A 439 -16.63 34.11 21.57
C ILE A 439 -15.13 34.21 21.84
N SER A 440 -14.64 33.52 22.87
CA SER A 440 -13.21 33.51 23.24
C SER A 440 -12.31 33.00 22.11
N MET A 441 -12.74 31.95 21.39
CA MET A 441 -12.03 31.39 20.24
C MET A 441 -12.05 32.33 19.02
N LEU A 442 -13.16 33.04 18.77
CA LEU A 442 -13.24 34.05 17.70
C LEU A 442 -12.34 35.25 18.00
N CYS A 443 -12.31 35.72 19.25
CA CYS A 443 -11.36 36.73 19.68
C CYS A 443 -9.91 36.26 19.48
N LYS A 444 -9.60 35.01 19.84
CA LYS A 444 -8.29 34.40 19.57
C LYS A 444 -7.96 34.40 18.08
N ALA A 445 -8.91 34.03 17.22
CA ALA A 445 -8.74 34.04 15.76
C ALA A 445 -8.40 35.46 15.24
N ILE A 446 -9.09 36.49 15.74
CA ILE A 446 -8.82 37.91 15.39
C ILE A 446 -7.42 38.34 15.86
N THR A 447 -6.97 37.92 17.05
CA THR A 447 -5.62 38.29 17.53
C THR A 447 -4.47 37.67 16.73
N ILE A 448 -4.75 36.59 15.99
CA ILE A 448 -3.77 35.92 15.12
C ILE A 448 -3.71 36.57 13.74
N GLN A 449 -4.87 36.84 13.13
CA GLN A 449 -4.97 37.35 11.78
C GLN A 449 -4.93 38.87 11.76
N SER A 450 -3.85 39.44 11.24
CA SER A 450 -3.69 40.90 11.13
C SER A 450 -4.32 41.50 9.87
N ASN A 451 -4.60 40.70 8.84
CA ASN A 451 -5.17 41.18 7.59
C ASN A 451 -6.72 41.08 7.60
N GLU A 452 -7.38 42.23 7.54
CA GLU A 452 -8.85 42.36 7.53
C GLU A 452 -9.53 41.65 6.35
N ASP A 453 -8.83 41.43 5.23
CA ASP A 453 -9.39 40.69 4.08
C ASP A 453 -9.85 39.27 4.46
N PHE A 454 -9.28 38.70 5.53
CA PHE A 454 -9.63 37.36 6.03
C PHE A 454 -10.47 37.37 7.30
N LEU A 455 -10.82 38.55 7.86
CA LEU A 455 -11.57 38.66 9.12
C LEU A 455 -13.08 38.84 8.93
N GLY A 456 -13.55 39.06 7.71
CA GLY A 456 -14.96 39.39 7.43
C GLY A 456 -15.97 38.46 8.11
N GLU A 457 -15.93 37.16 7.82
CA GLU A 457 -16.85 36.19 8.43
C GLU A 457 -16.61 36.01 9.94
N ILE A 458 -15.36 36.07 10.39
CA ILE A 458 -15.02 35.96 11.83
C ILE A 458 -15.65 37.12 12.61
N ARG A 459 -15.63 38.34 12.06
CA ARG A 459 -16.26 39.51 12.69
C ARG A 459 -17.78 39.41 12.72
N LEU A 460 -18.41 38.92 11.65
CA LEU A 460 -19.87 38.73 11.63
C LEU A 460 -20.29 37.64 12.61
N ASP A 461 -19.59 36.50 12.64
CA ASP A 461 -19.85 35.43 13.62
C ASP A 461 -19.64 35.93 15.05
N LEU A 462 -18.59 36.72 15.31
CA LEU A 462 -18.35 37.28 16.64
C LEU A 462 -19.45 38.28 17.02
N ALA A 463 -19.80 39.21 16.13
CA ALA A 463 -20.85 40.19 16.38
C ALA A 463 -22.19 39.51 16.69
N GLU A 464 -22.56 38.47 15.95
CA GLU A 464 -23.79 37.70 16.19
C GLU A 464 -23.81 37.10 17.60
N LEU A 465 -22.74 36.40 18.01
CA LEU A 465 -22.67 35.81 19.35
C LEU A 465 -22.59 36.86 20.46
N LEU A 466 -21.94 38.01 20.22
CA LEU A 466 -21.91 39.12 21.17
C LEU A 466 -23.32 39.70 21.38
N LEU A 467 -24.12 39.82 20.33
CA LEU A 467 -25.51 40.27 20.42
C LEU A 467 -26.38 39.26 21.20
N GLU A 468 -26.21 37.97 20.96
CA GLU A 468 -26.88 36.91 21.73
C GLU A 468 -26.53 36.97 23.24
N ASN A 469 -25.33 37.47 23.57
CA ASN A 469 -24.87 37.65 24.96
C ASN A 469 -25.05 39.08 25.50
N ASN A 470 -25.83 39.93 24.82
CA ASN A 470 -26.09 41.32 25.22
C ASN A 470 -24.83 42.21 25.32
N LEU A 471 -23.73 41.84 24.65
CA LEU A 471 -22.49 42.62 24.55
C LEU A 471 -22.56 43.57 23.35
N PHE A 472 -23.48 44.52 23.44
CA PHE A 472 -23.86 45.32 22.28
C PHE A 472 -22.78 46.31 21.81
N ASN A 473 -21.99 46.87 22.72
CA ASN A 473 -20.90 47.79 22.37
C ASN A 473 -19.81 47.08 21.59
N GLU A 474 -19.41 45.91 22.07
CA GLU A 474 -18.41 45.07 21.44
C GLU A 474 -18.88 44.65 20.05
N ALA A 475 -20.15 44.27 19.90
CA ALA A 475 -20.75 43.92 18.62
C ALA A 475 -20.77 45.11 17.64
N LEU A 476 -21.13 46.32 18.11
CA LEU A 476 -21.11 47.54 17.30
C LEU A 476 -19.70 47.83 16.77
N ILE A 477 -18.66 47.65 17.59
CA ILE A 477 -17.27 47.85 17.19
C ILE A 477 -16.86 46.84 16.10
N GLU A 478 -17.22 45.57 16.23
CA GLU A 478 -16.94 44.54 15.21
C GLU A 478 -17.60 44.88 13.87
N LEU A 479 -18.87 45.23 13.90
CA LEU A 479 -19.65 45.57 12.70
C LEU A 479 -19.15 46.87 12.06
N THR A 480 -18.73 47.85 12.86
CA THR A 480 -18.15 49.10 12.35
C THR A 480 -16.83 48.85 11.64
N LYS A 481 -15.95 48.01 12.21
CA LYS A 481 -14.70 47.59 11.55
C LYS A 481 -14.96 46.85 10.25
N TYR A 482 -15.91 45.91 10.27
CA TYR A 482 -16.34 45.18 9.06
C TYR A 482 -16.81 46.14 7.96
N LYS A 483 -17.71 47.07 8.29
CA LYS A 483 -18.26 48.06 7.36
C LYS A 483 -17.16 48.94 6.76
N LYS A 484 -16.30 49.50 7.62
CA LYS A 484 -15.19 50.35 7.20
C LYS A 484 -14.28 49.64 6.20
N HIS A 485 -13.89 48.40 6.47
CA HIS A 485 -13.04 47.62 5.56
C HIS A 485 -13.73 47.33 4.22
N ARG A 486 -15.02 46.97 4.24
CA ARG A 486 -15.82 46.76 3.01
C ARG A 486 -15.86 48.04 2.17
N GLU A 487 -16.09 49.20 2.79
CA GLU A 487 -16.12 50.51 2.12
C GLU A 487 -14.76 50.87 1.50
N GLU A 488 -13.66 50.68 2.25
CA GLU A 488 -12.30 50.89 1.75
C GLU A 488 -11.97 50.03 0.53
N LYS A 489 -12.54 48.83 0.43
CA LYS A 489 -12.38 47.90 -0.70
C LYS A 489 -13.41 48.11 -1.83
N GLY A 490 -14.38 49.02 -1.66
CA GLY A 490 -15.49 49.19 -2.60
C GLY A 490 -16.44 47.99 -2.67
N TRP A 491 -16.46 47.15 -1.63
CA TRP A 491 -17.28 45.95 -1.56
C TRP A 491 -18.66 46.24 -0.95
N LYS A 492 -19.70 45.59 -1.48
CA LYS A 492 -21.06 45.68 -0.91
C LYS A 492 -21.13 44.94 0.43
N THR A 493 -21.94 45.46 1.35
CA THR A 493 -22.28 44.77 2.60
C THR A 493 -23.42 43.76 2.36
N PRO A 494 -23.33 42.54 2.91
CA PRO A 494 -24.34 41.51 2.74
C PRO A 494 -25.57 41.76 3.63
N GLU A 495 -26.71 41.12 3.32
CA GLU A 495 -27.94 41.23 4.11
C GLU A 495 -27.74 40.85 5.59
N ARG A 496 -26.97 39.77 5.84
CA ARG A 496 -26.57 39.34 7.20
C ARG A 496 -25.99 40.49 8.01
N PHE A 497 -25.11 41.30 7.41
CA PHE A 497 -24.55 42.47 8.08
C PHE A 497 -25.62 43.50 8.44
N GLN A 498 -26.53 43.81 7.51
CA GLN A 498 -27.58 44.82 7.74
C GLN A 498 -28.50 44.43 8.89
N ILE A 499 -28.88 43.15 8.96
CA ILE A 499 -29.68 42.60 10.05
C ILE A 499 -28.95 42.78 11.39
N LEU A 500 -27.66 42.41 11.46
CA LEU A 500 -26.88 42.55 12.69
C LEU A 500 -26.67 44.03 13.08
N PHE A 501 -26.37 44.91 12.11
CA PHE A 501 -26.10 46.32 12.36
C PHE A 501 -27.33 47.10 12.82
N SER A 502 -28.53 46.78 12.31
CA SER A 502 -29.78 47.41 12.77
C SER A 502 -30.09 47.19 14.25
N LYS A 503 -29.58 46.09 14.84
CA LYS A 503 -29.73 45.80 16.28
C LYS A 503 -28.89 46.71 17.18
N VAL A 504 -27.89 47.40 16.63
CA VAL A 504 -26.93 48.23 17.38
C VAL A 504 -26.83 49.67 16.89
N SER A 505 -27.57 50.04 15.85
CA SER A 505 -27.46 51.36 15.22
C SER A 505 -27.80 52.54 16.14
N ASN A 506 -28.56 52.29 17.20
CA ASN A 506 -29.00 53.30 18.16
C ASN A 506 -28.17 53.32 19.46
N ILE A 507 -27.10 52.52 19.52
CA ILE A 507 -26.29 52.37 20.72
C ILE A 507 -25.15 53.39 20.71
N GLU A 508 -24.92 54.02 21.85
CA GLU A 508 -23.87 55.01 22.00
C GLU A 508 -22.48 54.35 21.95
N HIS A 509 -21.57 54.95 21.21
CA HIS A 509 -20.25 54.38 20.96
C HIS A 509 -19.31 54.58 22.16
N LEU A 510 -19.38 53.66 23.14
CA LEU A 510 -18.70 53.79 24.44
C LEU A 510 -17.19 53.52 24.44
N SER A 511 -16.65 52.80 23.44
CA SER A 511 -15.22 52.51 23.28
C SER A 511 -14.80 52.61 21.81
N SER A 512 -13.55 52.95 21.52
CA SER A 512 -13.02 53.01 20.15
C SER A 512 -12.50 51.67 19.62
N ASP A 513 -12.20 50.70 20.49
CA ASP A 513 -11.77 49.35 20.10
C ASP A 513 -12.09 48.26 21.14
N ASN A 514 -11.92 47.00 20.71
CA ASN A 514 -12.13 45.78 21.51
C ASN A 514 -10.79 45.13 21.95
N LYS A 515 -9.65 45.85 21.98
CA LYS A 515 -8.34 45.21 22.22
C LYS A 515 -8.25 44.54 23.59
N SER A 516 -8.69 45.23 24.65
CA SER A 516 -8.70 44.67 26.02
C SER A 516 -9.57 43.42 26.09
N PHE A 517 -10.76 43.48 25.48
CA PHE A 517 -11.70 42.36 25.38
C PHE A 517 -11.10 41.16 24.64
N TYR A 518 -10.39 41.39 23.53
CA TYR A 518 -9.69 40.32 22.83
C TYR A 518 -8.60 39.67 23.69
N GLN A 519 -7.82 40.46 24.43
CA GLN A 519 -6.73 39.94 25.26
C GLN A 519 -7.24 39.11 26.43
N SER A 520 -8.28 39.56 27.14
CA SER A 520 -8.87 38.78 28.24
C SER A 520 -9.51 37.48 27.72
N SER A 521 -10.28 37.55 26.63
CA SER A 521 -10.96 36.40 26.04
C SER A 521 -9.98 35.37 25.45
N LYS A 522 -8.87 35.83 24.86
CA LYS A 522 -7.79 34.97 24.37
C LYS A 522 -7.25 34.04 25.46
N VAL A 523 -7.05 34.53 26.69
CA VAL A 523 -6.53 33.72 27.80
C VAL A 523 -7.50 32.59 28.16
N ILE A 524 -8.81 32.85 28.10
CA ILE A 524 -9.85 31.86 28.36
C ILE A 524 -9.79 30.74 27.31
N ALA A 525 -9.71 31.08 26.03
CA ALA A 525 -9.59 30.11 24.94
C ALA A 525 -8.33 29.25 25.07
N GLU A 526 -7.16 29.87 25.32
CA GLU A 526 -5.90 29.15 25.51
C GLU A 526 -5.96 28.22 26.73
N GLY A 527 -6.54 28.67 27.84
CA GLY A 527 -6.77 27.85 29.03
C GLY A 527 -7.63 26.63 28.75
N TYR A 528 -8.69 26.79 27.95
CA TYR A 528 -9.58 25.70 27.57
C TYR A 528 -8.90 24.64 26.70
N ILE A 529 -8.09 25.04 25.71
CA ILE A 529 -7.33 24.07 24.89
C ILE A 529 -6.40 23.25 25.76
N LEU A 530 -5.74 23.90 26.72
CA LEU A 530 -4.75 23.28 27.58
C LEU A 530 -5.36 22.54 28.78
N SER A 531 -6.68 22.58 28.98
CA SER A 531 -7.36 22.01 30.15
C SER A 531 -7.05 20.53 30.37
N ASN A 532 -7.02 19.73 29.29
CA ASN A 532 -6.80 18.28 29.35
C ASN A 532 -5.33 17.87 29.32
N ILE A 533 -4.40 18.84 29.26
CA ILE A 533 -2.96 18.55 29.21
C ILE A 533 -2.42 18.51 30.63
N PRO A 534 -1.75 17.43 31.06
CA PRO A 534 -1.21 17.33 32.40
C PRO A 534 -0.15 18.40 32.64
N THR A 535 -0.21 19.01 33.81
CA THR A 535 0.84 19.90 34.31
C THR A 535 1.94 19.02 34.91
N ASN A 536 3.19 19.35 34.61
CA ASN A 536 4.37 18.68 35.16
C ASN A 536 5.22 19.72 35.88
N THR A 537 5.67 19.38 37.08
CA THR A 537 6.68 20.17 37.79
C THR A 537 8.06 19.85 37.21
N VAL A 538 8.83 20.88 36.86
CA VAL A 538 10.18 20.75 36.31
C VAL A 538 11.12 21.78 36.91
N ILE A 539 12.42 21.48 36.88
CA ILE A 539 13.48 22.33 37.42
C ILE A 539 14.47 22.72 36.33
N LEU A 540 14.95 23.97 36.39
CA LEU A 540 16.04 24.46 35.55
C LEU A 540 17.38 23.94 36.07
N ILE A 541 17.99 22.98 35.37
CA ILE A 541 19.24 22.34 35.82
C ILE A 541 20.49 22.94 35.18
N ASP A 542 20.36 23.51 33.99
CA ASP A 542 21.50 24.05 33.25
C ASP A 542 21.11 25.12 32.23
N THR A 543 22.10 25.89 31.80
CA THR A 543 21.98 26.91 30.77
C THR A 543 23.22 26.93 29.89
N PHE A 544 23.03 26.94 28.58
CA PHE A 544 24.12 27.03 27.63
C PHE A 544 23.78 27.97 26.46
N LYS A 545 24.78 28.42 25.71
CA LYS A 545 24.56 29.18 24.47
C LYS A 545 24.60 28.23 23.28
N ASN A 546 23.61 28.33 22.40
CA ASN A 546 23.64 27.60 21.14
C ASN A 546 24.66 28.24 20.16
N LYS A 547 24.82 27.64 18.97
CA LYS A 547 25.72 28.15 17.93
C LYS A 547 25.43 29.61 17.50
N GLU A 548 24.19 30.06 17.66
CA GLU A 548 23.75 31.43 17.34
C GLU A 548 23.90 32.40 18.53
N GLY A 549 24.53 31.96 19.63
CA GLY A 549 24.69 32.77 20.84
C GLY A 549 23.42 32.95 21.68
N LYS A 550 22.30 32.31 21.31
CA LYS A 550 21.05 32.34 22.08
C LYS A 550 21.19 31.47 23.33
N GLU A 551 20.77 32.01 24.47
CA GLU A 551 20.72 31.25 25.72
C GLU A 551 19.57 30.25 25.71
N ILE A 552 19.93 28.98 25.94
CA ILE A 552 19.05 27.83 26.00
C ILE A 552 19.05 27.31 27.43
N LEU A 553 17.85 27.12 27.98
CA LEU A 553 17.60 26.60 29.31
C LEU A 553 17.28 25.11 29.22
N VAL A 554 17.82 24.30 30.13
CA VAL A 554 17.61 22.85 30.22
C VAL A 554 16.74 22.53 31.42
N PHE A 555 15.60 21.90 31.18
CA PHE A 555 14.62 21.54 32.20
C PHE A 555 14.46 20.03 32.32
N THR A 556 14.21 19.55 33.54
CA THR A 556 13.88 18.14 33.78
C THR A 556 12.95 17.97 34.97
N ASN A 557 12.27 16.82 35.05
CA ASN A 557 11.61 16.33 36.26
C ASN A 557 12.44 15.27 37.02
N PHE A 558 13.72 15.09 36.64
CA PHE A 558 14.64 14.06 37.14
C PHE A 558 14.24 12.59 36.88
N LYS A 559 13.29 12.34 35.98
CA LYS A 559 12.82 11.00 35.66
C LYS A 559 12.83 10.73 34.17
N ASP A 560 11.81 11.21 33.47
CA ASP A 560 11.49 10.88 32.08
C ASP A 560 11.27 12.13 31.20
N ILE A 561 11.18 13.30 31.80
CA ILE A 561 11.04 14.57 31.09
C ILE A 561 12.38 15.28 31.09
N GLU A 562 12.90 15.53 29.89
CA GLU A 562 13.96 16.50 29.63
C GLU A 562 13.60 17.33 28.40
N PHE A 563 13.73 18.65 28.49
CA PHE A 563 13.53 19.52 27.34
C PHE A 563 14.37 20.79 27.44
N VAL A 564 14.49 21.46 26.28
CA VAL A 564 15.18 22.73 26.18
C VAL A 564 14.27 23.82 25.61
N THR A 565 14.44 25.05 26.09
CA THR A 565 13.73 26.22 25.56
C THR A 565 14.61 27.46 25.56
N ASN A 566 14.37 28.37 24.62
CA ASN A 566 15.06 29.65 24.55
C ASN A 566 14.59 30.57 25.69
N ARG A 567 15.54 31.24 26.36
CA ARG A 567 15.26 32.20 27.44
C ARG A 567 14.20 33.23 27.05
N LYS A 568 14.29 33.77 25.83
CA LYS A 568 13.39 34.84 25.35
C LYS A 568 12.00 34.34 24.90
N LYS A 569 11.75 33.03 24.91
CA LYS A 569 10.48 32.45 24.42
C LYS A 569 9.29 32.78 25.34
N ASN A 570 9.53 32.96 26.64
CA ASN A 570 8.51 33.33 27.61
C ASN A 570 9.08 34.38 28.59
N PRO A 571 8.38 35.50 28.86
CA PRO A 571 8.85 36.53 29.77
C PRO A 571 9.24 36.03 31.17
N LEU A 572 8.58 34.98 31.68
CA LEU A 572 8.88 34.37 32.98
C LEU A 572 10.28 33.74 33.05
N LEU A 573 10.85 33.41 31.90
CA LEU A 573 12.17 32.78 31.79
C LEU A 573 13.32 33.79 31.72
N ASN A 574 13.04 35.07 31.47
CA ASN A 574 14.09 36.10 31.30
C ASN A 574 15.05 36.13 32.50
N ASN A 575 14.52 35.99 33.72
CA ASN A 575 15.30 36.03 34.96
C ASN A 575 15.43 34.66 35.66
N ALA A 576 15.09 33.56 34.98
CA ALA A 576 15.18 32.22 35.57
C ALA A 576 16.63 31.83 35.87
N ARG A 577 16.85 31.26 37.05
CA ARG A 577 18.14 30.81 37.59
C ARG A 577 18.14 29.30 37.78
N LYS A 578 19.33 28.71 37.78
CA LYS A 578 19.50 27.29 38.11
C LYS A 578 18.83 26.98 39.46
N ASN A 579 18.14 25.86 39.51
CA ASN A 579 17.30 25.38 40.59
C ASN A 579 15.92 26.04 40.74
N ASP A 580 15.56 27.01 39.91
CA ASP A 580 14.19 27.51 39.85
C ASP A 580 13.24 26.40 39.36
N VAL A 581 12.05 26.31 39.98
CA VAL A 581 11.03 25.30 39.70
C VAL A 581 9.85 25.93 38.96
N PHE A 582 9.31 25.21 37.99
CA PHE A 582 8.24 25.64 37.10
C PHE A 582 7.19 24.57 36.93
N GLU A 583 5.96 25.01 36.71
CA GLU A 583 4.87 24.17 36.23
C GLU A 583 4.78 24.29 34.71
N VAL A 584 4.83 23.17 34.01
CA VAL A 584 4.83 23.15 32.54
C VAL A 584 3.76 22.22 31.99
N LYS A 585 3.09 22.69 30.94
CA LYS A 585 2.28 21.84 30.06
C LYS A 585 3.07 21.56 28.80
N LEU A 586 3.31 20.28 28.53
CA LEU A 586 4.19 19.82 27.46
C LEU A 586 3.43 18.98 26.45
N ARG A 587 3.88 19.02 25.20
CA ARG A 587 3.45 18.12 24.14
C ARG A 587 4.66 17.40 23.56
N TYR A 588 4.62 16.07 23.55
CA TYR A 588 5.68 15.29 22.91
C TYR A 588 5.52 15.28 21.39
N ASN A 589 6.51 15.80 20.68
CA ASN A 589 6.58 15.73 19.22
C ASN A 589 7.30 14.44 18.83
N LYS A 590 6.55 13.47 18.29
CA LYS A 590 7.07 12.16 17.90
C LYS A 590 8.10 12.22 16.76
N VAL A 591 7.93 13.13 15.80
CA VAL A 591 8.83 13.30 14.64
C VAL A 591 10.23 13.73 15.09
N ASN A 592 10.28 14.70 16.00
CA ASN A 592 11.52 15.27 16.49
C ASN A 592 12.01 14.65 17.81
N GLN A 593 11.27 13.66 18.33
CA GLN A 593 11.49 13.00 19.63
C GLN A 593 11.78 13.99 20.78
N ARG A 594 11.03 15.09 20.85
CA ARG A 594 11.26 16.15 21.84
C ARG A 594 9.96 16.74 22.38
N TYR A 595 10.00 17.24 23.61
CA TYR A 595 8.89 18.00 24.17
C TYR A 595 8.84 19.44 23.64
N LEU A 596 7.64 19.88 23.30
CA LEU A 596 7.29 21.25 23.01
C LEU A 596 6.60 21.86 24.22
N VAL A 597 7.11 22.99 24.68
CA VAL A 597 6.51 23.76 25.78
C VAL A 597 5.28 24.50 25.27
N LEU A 598 4.11 24.16 25.80
CA LEU A 598 2.83 24.82 25.50
C LEU A 598 2.53 25.95 26.48
N LYS A 599 2.77 25.70 27.77
CA LYS A 599 2.64 26.69 28.85
C LYS A 599 3.72 26.47 29.90
N ILE A 600 4.19 27.54 30.50
CA ILE A 600 5.13 27.53 31.61
C ILE A 600 4.75 28.63 32.60
N ASP A 601 4.64 28.26 33.87
CA ASP A 601 4.36 29.14 34.99
C ASP A 601 5.40 28.89 36.10
N LYS A 602 5.66 29.88 36.96
CA LYS A 602 6.53 29.65 38.14
C LYS A 602 5.84 28.72 39.12
N SER A 603 6.59 27.80 39.71
CA SER A 603 6.09 26.92 40.77
C SER A 603 6.60 27.37 42.13
N ILE A 604 5.80 27.11 43.16
CA ILE A 604 6.20 27.23 44.58
C ILE A 604 6.62 25.89 45.18
N VAL A 605 6.59 24.82 44.38
CA VAL A 605 6.92 23.46 44.82
C VAL A 605 8.41 23.40 45.22
N ASN A 606 8.68 22.79 46.37
CA ASN A 606 10.04 22.60 46.88
C ASN A 606 10.80 21.59 45.99
N ILE A 607 12.06 21.92 45.66
CA ILE A 607 13.01 21.04 44.96
C ILE A 607 13.13 19.65 45.60
N ASP A 608 13.03 19.54 46.92
CA ASP A 608 13.11 18.25 47.62
C ASP A 608 12.05 17.26 47.14
N SER A 609 10.84 17.74 46.82
CA SER A 609 9.76 16.90 46.32
C SER A 609 10.02 16.35 44.91
N LEU A 610 10.77 17.08 44.09
CA LEU A 610 11.23 16.62 42.77
C LEU A 610 12.34 15.60 42.93
N ILE A 611 13.31 15.89 43.79
CA ILE A 611 14.39 14.95 44.13
C ILE A 611 13.80 13.66 44.67
N ASP A 612 12.73 13.73 45.46
CA ASP A 612 12.11 12.56 46.03
C ASP A 612 11.47 11.63 44.99
N ASN A 613 11.07 12.16 43.85
CA ASN A 613 10.51 11.42 42.71
C ASN A 613 11.54 11.04 41.63
N ALA A 614 12.82 11.38 41.82
CA ALA A 614 13.91 11.04 40.91
C ALA A 614 14.19 9.53 40.88
N LEU A 615 14.98 9.08 39.89
CA LEU A 615 15.45 7.71 39.83
C LEU A 615 16.28 7.36 41.07
N GLU A 616 16.10 6.14 41.60
CA GLU A 616 16.82 5.63 42.77
C GLU A 616 17.53 4.33 42.41
N GLU A 617 18.78 4.17 42.85
CA GLU A 617 19.55 2.93 42.70
C GLU A 617 20.38 2.63 43.95
N ILE A 618 20.77 1.36 44.07
CA ILE A 618 21.71 0.87 45.08
C ILE A 618 23.07 0.70 44.40
N ALA A 619 24.09 1.32 44.97
CA ALA A 619 25.48 1.18 44.55
C ALA A 619 26.35 0.66 45.70
N ILE A 620 27.44 -0.02 45.36
CA ILE A 620 28.47 -0.42 46.32
C ILE A 620 29.67 0.53 46.21
N VAL A 621 30.29 0.85 47.35
CA VAL A 621 31.57 1.57 47.38
C VAL A 621 32.70 0.57 47.18
N ASP A 622 33.38 0.60 46.04
CA ASP A 622 34.46 -0.35 45.72
C ASP A 622 35.86 0.22 46.01
N HIS A 623 36.00 1.54 46.01
CA HIS A 623 37.28 2.21 46.26
C HIS A 623 37.11 3.54 47.01
N ILE A 624 38.07 3.83 47.89
CA ILE A 624 38.18 5.10 48.60
C ILE A 624 39.59 5.64 48.37
N ASN A 625 39.67 6.89 47.91
CA ASN A 625 40.93 7.57 47.71
C ASN A 625 41.06 8.71 48.72
N SER A 626 41.78 8.45 49.81
CA SER A 626 42.00 9.41 50.89
C SER A 626 42.82 10.63 50.44
N GLN A 627 43.73 10.50 49.46
CA GLN A 627 44.51 11.65 48.97
C GLN A 627 43.64 12.61 48.16
N LYS A 628 42.77 12.07 47.30
CA LYS A 628 41.85 12.85 46.46
C LYS A 628 40.54 13.21 47.17
N GLN A 629 40.37 12.79 48.43
CA GLN A 629 39.17 13.03 49.24
C GLN A 629 37.89 12.64 48.49
N LEU A 630 37.86 11.43 47.93
CA LEU A 630 36.71 10.91 47.17
C LEU A 630 36.53 9.41 47.37
N PHE A 631 35.34 8.91 47.04
CA PHE A 631 35.07 7.48 46.90
C PHE A 631 34.46 7.18 45.53
N HIS A 632 34.75 5.99 45.02
CA HIS A 632 34.17 5.43 43.81
C HIS A 632 32.99 4.53 44.19
N TYR A 633 31.95 4.54 43.36
CA TYR A 633 30.78 3.70 43.53
C TYR A 633 30.41 2.99 42.23
N VAL A 634 29.81 1.82 42.36
CA VAL A 634 29.40 0.97 41.23
C VAL A 634 27.93 0.56 41.40
N VAL A 635 27.11 0.84 40.38
CA VAL A 635 25.71 0.40 40.29
C VAL A 635 25.61 -0.91 39.50
N ASN A 636 26.37 -1.01 38.40
CA ASN A 636 26.51 -2.18 37.53
C ASN A 636 27.70 -2.01 36.55
N SER A 637 27.90 -2.93 35.62
CA SER A 637 29.00 -2.92 34.64
C SER A 637 29.00 -1.76 33.63
N LYS A 638 27.92 -0.97 33.57
CA LYS A 638 27.79 0.20 32.69
C LYS A 638 27.68 1.52 33.45
N GLN A 639 27.47 1.47 34.77
CA GLN A 639 27.11 2.62 35.59
C GLN A 639 27.93 2.62 36.87
N GLU A 640 28.81 3.60 36.94
CA GLU A 640 29.72 3.86 38.06
C GLU A 640 29.98 5.37 38.14
N GLY A 641 30.64 5.80 39.21
CA GLY A 641 31.04 7.20 39.34
C GLY A 641 31.86 7.48 40.59
N ILE A 642 32.21 8.76 40.74
CA ILE A 642 32.94 9.26 41.90
C ILE A 642 32.10 10.28 42.65
N VAL A 643 32.24 10.28 43.97
CA VAL A 643 31.70 11.30 44.85
C VAL A 643 32.84 11.89 45.67
N TYR A 644 33.01 13.20 45.58
CA TYR A 644 34.00 13.91 46.39
C TYR A 644 33.42 14.17 47.79
N PHE A 645 34.26 14.12 48.81
CA PHE A 645 33.87 14.36 50.20
C PHE A 645 33.39 15.79 50.48
N GLU A 646 33.65 16.74 49.57
CA GLU A 646 33.07 18.09 49.61
C GLU A 646 31.59 18.12 49.16
N GLN A 647 31.13 17.08 48.45
CA GLN A 647 29.77 16.97 47.91
C GLN A 647 28.81 16.27 48.87
N THR A 648 29.32 15.64 49.93
CA THR A 648 28.52 14.86 50.88
C THR A 648 29.22 14.72 52.23
N ASP A 649 28.44 14.66 53.31
CA ASP A 649 28.94 14.35 54.64
C ASP A 649 29.21 12.85 54.85
N LEU A 650 28.86 11.99 53.88
CA LEU A 650 29.08 10.54 53.97
C LEU A 650 30.58 10.19 53.97
N ARG A 651 30.96 9.27 54.85
CA ARG A 651 32.31 8.67 54.92
C ARG A 651 32.18 7.14 54.95
N PRO A 652 31.82 6.52 53.82
CA PRO A 652 31.60 5.08 53.75
C PRO A 652 32.93 4.30 53.82
N ASN A 653 32.85 3.00 54.05
CA ASN A 653 33.93 2.04 53.90
C ASN A 653 33.79 1.27 52.56
N ILE A 654 34.89 0.66 52.10
CA ILE A 654 34.84 -0.26 50.96
C ILE A 654 33.93 -1.44 51.33
N GLY A 655 32.96 -1.73 50.45
CA GLY A 655 31.93 -2.73 50.64
C GLY A 655 30.60 -2.19 51.18
N ASP A 656 30.56 -0.95 51.65
CA ASP A 656 29.30 -0.32 52.10
C ASP A 656 28.37 -0.08 50.90
N PHE A 657 27.08 -0.32 51.12
CA PHE A 657 26.05 0.05 50.15
C PHE A 657 25.55 1.46 50.41
N ILE A 658 25.39 2.19 49.31
CA ILE A 658 24.78 3.51 49.26
C ILE A 658 23.54 3.46 48.39
N LYS A 659 22.55 4.26 48.78
CA LYS A 659 21.35 4.53 48.00
C LYS A 659 21.47 5.92 47.41
N ILE A 660 21.43 6.00 46.08
CA ILE A 660 21.56 7.25 45.33
C ILE A 660 20.23 7.60 44.67
N LYS A 661 19.77 8.84 44.84
CA LYS A 661 18.79 9.45 43.95
C LYS A 661 19.52 10.27 42.91
N TYR A 662 19.20 10.10 41.64
CA TYR A 662 19.99 10.67 40.54
C TYR A 662 19.14 10.96 39.30
N TYR A 663 19.72 11.69 38.36
CA TYR A 663 19.26 11.78 36.98
C TYR A 663 20.42 11.55 36.01
N MET A 664 20.10 11.06 34.81
CA MET A 664 21.10 10.82 33.77
C MET A 664 21.20 12.02 32.83
N SER A 665 22.42 12.37 32.44
CA SER A 665 22.66 13.29 31.32
C SER A 665 23.61 12.65 30.32
N ASN A 666 23.44 12.96 29.03
CA ASN A 666 24.33 12.43 28.00
C ASN A 666 25.54 13.34 27.83
N ASP A 667 26.74 12.81 28.09
CA ASP A 667 27.96 13.50 27.75
C ASP A 667 28.20 13.43 26.24
N LYS A 668 27.88 14.53 25.55
CA LYS A 668 27.98 14.64 24.09
C LYS A 668 29.41 14.44 23.56
N ARG A 669 30.45 14.52 24.39
CA ARG A 669 31.84 14.33 23.95
C ARG A 669 32.24 12.86 23.90
N ASN A 670 31.74 12.05 24.83
CA ASN A 670 32.19 10.67 25.02
C ASN A 670 31.11 9.62 24.74
N GLY A 671 29.87 10.03 24.45
CA GLY A 671 28.74 9.13 24.18
C GLY A 671 28.32 8.29 25.40
N LYS A 672 28.89 8.56 26.58
CA LYS A 672 28.58 7.88 27.83
C LYS A 672 27.48 8.64 28.58
N SER A 673 26.54 7.90 29.13
CA SER A 673 25.56 8.45 30.07
C SER A 673 26.24 8.73 31.40
N LYS A 674 26.04 9.92 31.94
CA LYS A 674 26.61 10.37 33.21
C LYS A 674 25.51 10.40 34.27
N ILE A 675 25.78 9.77 35.41
CA ILE A 675 24.95 9.87 36.61
C ILE A 675 25.23 11.19 37.32
N ASN A 676 24.19 11.98 37.56
CA ASN A 676 24.25 13.18 38.37
C ASN A 676 23.46 12.93 39.67
N ILE A 677 24.19 12.82 40.79
CA ILE A 677 23.61 12.51 42.09
C ILE A 677 22.89 13.75 42.64
N LEU A 678 21.65 13.53 43.09
CA LEU A 678 20.78 14.52 43.73
C LEU A 678 20.77 14.33 45.25
N LYS A 679 20.75 13.07 45.71
CA LYS A 679 20.76 12.70 47.13
C LYS A 679 21.47 11.38 47.30
N ILE A 680 22.23 11.22 48.39
CA ILE A 680 22.97 10.00 48.70
C ILE A 680 22.86 9.71 50.19
N LYS A 681 22.68 8.42 50.54
CA LYS A 681 22.68 7.95 51.93
C LYS A 681 23.25 6.54 52.02
N LEU A 682 23.79 6.18 53.18
CA LEU A 682 24.09 4.79 53.50
C LEU A 682 22.79 3.96 53.55
N THR A 683 22.90 2.68 53.19
CA THR A 683 21.78 1.75 53.27
C THR A 683 22.24 0.37 53.72
N ASN A 684 21.36 -0.34 54.42
CA ASN A 684 21.55 -1.75 54.76
C ASN A 684 21.03 -2.67 53.64
N GLU A 685 20.38 -2.13 52.61
CA GLU A 685 19.95 -2.88 51.44
C GLU A 685 21.18 -3.34 50.63
N THR A 686 21.22 -4.62 50.27
CA THR A 686 22.33 -5.23 49.53
C THR A 686 21.89 -5.67 48.14
N LYS A 687 22.80 -5.62 47.17
CA LYS A 687 22.58 -6.13 45.81
C LYS A 687 23.52 -7.32 45.55
N SER A 688 22.96 -8.53 45.42
CA SER A 688 23.76 -9.76 45.19
C SER A 688 24.56 -9.75 43.88
N SER A 689 24.15 -8.92 42.91
CA SER A 689 24.92 -8.67 41.69
C SER A 689 26.18 -7.83 41.90
N LEU A 690 26.35 -7.22 43.09
CA LEU A 690 27.47 -6.33 43.43
C LEU A 690 28.34 -6.89 44.56
N ILE A 691 27.81 -7.81 45.38
CA ILE A 691 28.56 -8.46 46.45
C ILE A 691 28.19 -9.93 46.56
N LYS A 692 29.17 -10.79 46.88
CA LYS A 692 28.95 -12.19 47.25
C LYS A 692 29.98 -12.65 48.28
N SER A 693 29.70 -13.78 48.93
CA SER A 693 30.62 -14.43 49.87
C SER A 693 30.93 -15.84 49.37
N ILE A 694 32.20 -16.24 49.47
CA ILE A 694 32.62 -17.63 49.23
C ILE A 694 33.41 -18.13 50.44
N VAL A 695 33.38 -19.44 50.65
CA VAL A 695 34.14 -20.14 51.67
C VAL A 695 34.95 -21.20 50.96
N GLY A 696 36.25 -21.25 51.25
CA GLY A 696 37.16 -22.15 50.56
C GLY A 696 38.57 -22.09 51.13
N LYS A 697 39.42 -22.98 50.63
CA LYS A 697 40.83 -23.02 50.99
C LYS A 697 41.58 -21.97 50.18
N LEU A 698 42.39 -21.18 50.86
CA LEU A 698 43.25 -20.19 50.25
C LEU A 698 44.58 -20.83 49.85
N GLU A 699 44.97 -20.67 48.60
CA GLU A 699 46.20 -21.19 48.00
C GLU A 699 47.23 -20.07 47.88
N LEU A 700 48.20 -20.05 48.80
CA LEU A 700 49.27 -19.04 48.80
C LEU A 700 50.24 -19.27 47.64
N LYS A 701 50.62 -18.17 47.00
CA LYS A 701 51.57 -18.12 45.89
C LYS A 701 52.72 -17.19 46.26
N TYR A 702 53.92 -17.55 45.82
CA TYR A 702 55.16 -16.82 46.12
C TYR A 702 55.94 -16.59 44.83
N LYS A 703 56.45 -15.38 44.65
CA LYS A 703 57.23 -14.96 43.51
C LYS A 703 58.71 -15.04 43.84
N ASN A 704 59.49 -15.65 42.95
CA ASN A 704 60.94 -15.58 42.99
C ASN A 704 61.48 -15.45 41.56
N GLY A 705 61.98 -14.27 41.23
CA GLY A 705 62.32 -13.90 39.86
C GLY A 705 61.08 -13.93 38.95
N ASN A 706 61.16 -14.71 37.86
CA ASN A 706 60.07 -14.89 36.89
C ASN A 706 59.16 -16.09 37.19
N LEU A 707 59.41 -16.83 38.28
CA LEU A 707 58.67 -18.04 38.63
C LEU A 707 57.70 -17.75 39.79
N THR A 708 56.55 -18.42 39.74
CA THR A 708 55.53 -18.44 40.81
C THR A 708 55.45 -19.85 41.36
N TYR A 709 55.54 -19.99 42.68
CA TYR A 709 55.51 -21.28 43.39
C TYR A 709 54.27 -21.36 44.28
N ASP A 710 53.71 -22.56 44.40
CA ASP A 710 52.62 -22.87 45.32
C ASP A 710 53.17 -23.14 46.74
N TYR A 711 52.39 -22.84 47.78
CA TYR A 711 52.76 -23.09 49.18
C TYR A 711 53.35 -24.49 49.43
N ASP A 712 52.67 -25.53 48.94
CA ASP A 712 53.05 -26.91 49.17
C ASP A 712 54.38 -27.25 48.46
N GLN A 713 54.68 -26.62 47.32
CA GLN A 713 55.96 -26.80 46.61
C GLN A 713 57.14 -26.19 47.37
N ILE A 714 56.92 -25.07 48.07
CA ILE A 714 58.02 -24.35 48.74
C ILE A 714 58.39 -25.01 50.06
N ILE A 715 57.40 -25.56 50.78
CA ILE A 715 57.65 -26.35 52.00
C ILE A 715 58.56 -27.53 51.71
N ASP A 716 58.37 -28.19 50.56
CA ASP A 716 59.12 -29.40 50.20
C ASP A 716 60.51 -29.13 49.59
N ILE A 717 60.75 -27.96 48.99
CA ILE A 717 61.94 -27.71 48.17
C ILE A 717 63.09 -27.00 48.94
N GLY A 718 62.86 -26.43 50.13
CA GLY A 718 63.94 -25.83 50.93
C GLY A 718 64.65 -24.65 50.24
N ASN A 719 63.93 -23.91 49.38
CA ASN A 719 64.44 -22.73 48.67
C ASN A 719 64.58 -21.51 49.60
N ASN A 720 65.37 -20.51 49.20
CA ASN A 720 65.54 -19.19 49.86
C ASN A 720 64.29 -18.28 49.83
N ILE A 721 63.08 -18.85 49.76
CA ILE A 721 61.81 -18.10 49.72
C ILE A 721 61.24 -17.98 51.14
N ASP A 722 60.94 -16.77 51.59
CA ASP A 722 60.35 -16.53 52.91
C ASP A 722 58.86 -16.94 52.92
N ILE A 723 58.59 -18.15 53.39
CA ILE A 723 57.24 -18.71 53.48
C ILE A 723 56.28 -17.87 54.34
N LYS A 724 56.78 -16.96 55.19
CA LYS A 724 55.95 -16.08 56.02
C LYS A 724 55.41 -14.87 55.26
N LYS A 725 55.84 -14.66 54.01
CA LYS A 725 55.47 -13.50 53.19
C LYS A 725 54.95 -13.95 51.81
N PRO A 726 53.70 -14.43 51.73
CA PRO A 726 53.09 -14.75 50.45
C PRO A 726 52.83 -13.48 49.63
N ASP A 727 53.23 -13.47 48.37
CA ASP A 727 53.02 -12.33 47.46
C ASP A 727 51.54 -12.15 47.07
N PHE A 728 50.79 -13.25 46.97
CA PHE A 728 49.35 -13.25 46.70
C PHE A 728 48.78 -14.64 46.96
N ALA A 729 47.47 -14.77 46.82
CA ALA A 729 46.82 -16.07 46.89
C ALA A 729 45.66 -16.19 45.92
N PHE A 730 45.15 -17.40 45.78
CA PHE A 730 43.86 -17.66 45.13
C PHE A 730 42.92 -18.38 46.09
N ILE A 731 41.64 -18.08 45.97
CA ILE A 731 40.56 -18.91 46.50
C ILE A 731 39.59 -19.14 45.34
N ASP A 732 39.43 -20.41 44.97
CA ASP A 732 38.88 -20.78 43.67
C ASP A 732 39.60 -19.98 42.55
N ASP A 733 38.85 -19.28 41.69
CA ASP A 733 39.38 -18.45 40.60
C ASP A 733 39.66 -16.99 41.02
N TYR A 734 39.56 -16.64 42.31
CA TYR A 734 39.66 -15.25 42.77
C TYR A 734 41.02 -14.89 43.37
N TYR A 735 41.65 -13.88 42.78
CA TYR A 735 42.91 -13.32 43.25
C TYR A 735 42.74 -12.59 44.59
N VAL A 736 43.58 -12.97 45.56
CA VAL A 736 43.73 -12.32 46.87
C VAL A 736 45.07 -11.55 46.88
N PRO A 737 45.06 -10.21 47.00
CA PRO A 737 46.28 -9.42 47.04
C PRO A 737 47.06 -9.56 48.36
N GLU A 738 48.38 -9.40 48.28
CA GLU A 738 49.33 -9.37 49.41
C GLU A 738 48.79 -8.64 50.65
N TYR A 739 48.33 -7.40 50.48
CA TYR A 739 47.89 -6.57 51.61
C TYR A 739 46.73 -7.19 52.41
N LEU A 740 45.87 -8.02 51.79
CA LEU A 740 44.81 -8.72 52.53
C LEU A 740 45.35 -9.91 53.30
N LEU A 741 46.40 -10.55 52.80
CA LEU A 741 47.08 -11.65 53.49
C LEU A 741 47.84 -11.11 54.69
N GLU A 742 48.63 -10.05 54.50
CA GLU A 742 49.37 -9.37 55.57
C GLU A 742 48.43 -8.85 56.66
N LYS A 743 47.34 -8.17 56.27
CA LYS A 743 46.35 -7.63 57.22
C LYS A 743 45.72 -8.71 58.11
N ASN A 744 45.62 -9.94 57.62
CA ASN A 744 45.03 -11.08 58.35
C ASN A 744 46.08 -12.08 58.85
N ASN A 745 47.37 -11.75 58.79
CA ASN A 745 48.48 -12.63 59.21
C ASN A 745 48.47 -14.03 58.58
N ILE A 746 48.06 -14.13 57.31
CA ILE A 746 47.98 -15.42 56.61
C ILE A 746 49.37 -15.84 56.13
N THR A 747 49.88 -16.95 56.66
CA THR A 747 51.22 -17.48 56.36
C THR A 747 51.22 -18.95 55.91
N SER A 748 50.03 -19.57 55.85
CA SER A 748 49.84 -20.94 55.36
C SER A 748 48.50 -21.08 54.63
N ASN A 749 48.37 -22.12 53.82
CA ASN A 749 47.10 -22.47 53.18
C ASN A 749 46.03 -22.77 54.25
N ILE A 750 44.97 -21.97 54.29
CA ILE A 750 43.94 -22.04 55.34
C ILE A 750 42.54 -21.83 54.77
N ASN A 751 41.53 -22.41 55.41
CA ASN A 751 40.14 -22.14 55.05
C ASN A 751 39.75 -20.74 55.52
N VAL A 752 39.18 -19.98 54.61
CA VAL A 752 38.75 -18.61 54.85
C VAL A 752 37.35 -18.40 54.31
N LYS A 753 36.67 -17.40 54.86
CA LYS A 753 35.51 -16.79 54.25
C LYS A 753 35.93 -15.45 53.66
N VAL A 754 35.68 -15.24 52.38
CA VAL A 754 35.98 -13.96 51.72
C VAL A 754 34.70 -13.28 51.23
N GLN A 755 34.69 -11.96 51.31
CA GLN A 755 33.67 -11.13 50.64
C GLN A 755 34.28 -10.53 49.37
N ILE A 756 33.52 -10.68 48.29
CA ILE A 756 33.91 -10.29 46.94
C ILE A 756 32.92 -9.25 46.47
N LEU A 757 33.42 -8.09 46.05
CA LEU A 757 32.62 -7.03 45.44
C LEU A 757 32.91 -6.93 43.95
N PHE A 758 31.94 -6.42 43.18
CA PHE A 758 32.13 -6.10 41.77
C PHE A 758 32.57 -4.64 41.62
N ASN A 759 33.72 -4.40 40.99
CA ASN A 759 34.32 -3.07 40.88
C ASN A 759 33.99 -2.34 39.57
N GLY A 760 32.96 -2.79 38.83
CA GLY A 760 32.59 -2.25 37.51
C GLY A 760 33.09 -3.10 36.34
N GLU A 761 34.24 -3.76 36.50
CA GLU A 761 34.85 -4.61 35.46
C GLU A 761 34.97 -6.07 35.88
N LYS A 762 35.43 -6.30 37.12
CA LYS A 762 35.71 -7.63 37.66
C LYS A 762 35.32 -7.76 39.13
N TRP A 763 35.23 -9.00 39.57
CA TRP A 763 35.03 -9.33 40.97
C TRP A 763 36.38 -9.24 41.71
N LYS A 764 36.41 -8.52 42.83
CA LYS A 764 37.60 -8.31 43.66
C LYS A 764 37.32 -8.66 45.10
N ILE A 765 38.19 -9.47 45.69
CA ILE A 765 38.16 -9.75 47.13
C ILE A 765 38.60 -8.47 47.87
N PHE A 766 37.77 -8.04 48.82
CA PHE A 766 38.04 -6.83 49.61
C PHE A 766 38.07 -7.09 51.12
N LYS A 767 37.50 -8.22 51.57
CA LYS A 767 37.50 -8.66 52.96
C LYS A 767 37.73 -10.16 53.03
N LEU A 768 38.50 -10.57 54.02
CA LEU A 768 38.84 -11.95 54.33
C LEU A 768 38.69 -12.16 55.84
N GLU A 769 38.21 -13.33 56.23
CA GLU A 769 38.06 -13.79 57.61
C GLU A 769 38.54 -15.25 57.70
N VAL A 770 39.41 -15.55 58.67
CA VAL A 770 39.88 -16.91 58.93
C VAL A 770 38.78 -17.70 59.65
N LEU A 771 38.54 -18.94 59.22
CA LEU A 771 37.52 -19.83 59.78
C LEU A 771 38.05 -20.72 60.91
#